data_AF-A0A5F8GNS6-F1
#
_entry.id   AF-A0A5F8GNS6-F1
#
_cell.length_a   1.000
_cell.length_b   1.000
_cell.length_c   1.000
_cell.angle_alpha   90.00
_cell.angle_beta   90.00
_cell.angle_gamma   90.00
#
_symmetry.space_group_name_H-M   'P 1'
#
loop_
_entity.id
_entity.type
_entity.pdbx_description
1 polymer ?
#
loop_
_entity_poly.entity_id
_entity_poly.type
_entity_poly.pdbx_seq_one_letter_code
_entity_poly.pdbx_strand_id
1 'polypeptide(L)'
;MWSLQNSSGLRMGPLIPEQDYERLEDCDPDCDNTQNSPLPEDQEPLLHVPEGLKGSWHHIQNLDSFFTKLYNYHQRNGFACMFLEDAFQLGQFVFVVTFTTFLLRCVDYDILFANRPVNHTRPGSHQNPGILQSKVTLSDAILPAAQCAQRVRSSSILIFLLFLASGFWLFRLLRSLCNLLNYWDIRTFYKEALHIPPEDLSKVPWGEVQSRLLALQRGGGLCVLPRPLTELDVHHRILRYPNYLVALANKGLLPARFPLPWGGSATFLSQGLALNLDLLLFRGPISLFRGGWALPSTYKRSCQRRTLAIRLRWTLLFLALVNLALCPLVLAWQGLHAFFSHAELLRREPGALGMRRWSRLARLQLRHFNELPHELRARLARAYRPAAHYLRAAAPPAPLPALLARHAGFFAGALLAALLVLTVYDEDVLAVEHVLTAMTGLGVALTVARCFIPEEELLGRSPKPLLQAALAHMHYLPEEPGSVREANTHHQMSQLLQYKAISLLEELLSPVLTPLALLLWFRPRALEIIDFFRHFTVDVSGVGDVCSFALMDVRRHGHPQWLSAGQTEASISQRAEGGKTELSLMRFSLAHPRWRPPGHSSRFLEQLRDRVQQDAALWAATPIRSPPTPGLGPSFLSDSTTSAPEALLASLLLHPLLPPRELSPVASCPAAATASLLASLSGSMSQAGHDQSCVSPGGPGVQNPALFSEIASAEMSLHAIYLHQLHQQQQQQQQQQQQEPWGETSATPLPRLWPSPQRPLTPEDETLTWHSDGTSPASSSSSSPRQQWGPKGASNLPLGGWQEEENVQMEPVSNPGSG
;
A
#
# COMPACT_ATOMS: atom_id res chain seq x y z
N MET A 1 -19.47 -3.21 -31.25
CA MET A 1 -18.52 -4.23 -31.72
C MET A 1 -17.12 -3.63 -31.69
N TRP A 2 -16.45 -3.67 -30.54
CA TRP A 2 -15.04 -3.28 -30.38
C TRP A 2 -14.33 -4.50 -29.77
N SER A 3 -13.33 -5.04 -30.46
CA SER A 3 -12.57 -6.19 -29.98
C SER A 3 -11.54 -5.76 -28.95
N LEU A 4 -11.60 -6.34 -27.75
CA LEU A 4 -10.53 -6.23 -26.75
C LEU A 4 -9.36 -7.10 -27.22
N GLN A 5 -8.44 -6.50 -27.97
CA GLN A 5 -7.23 -7.17 -28.44
C GLN A 5 -6.31 -7.48 -27.25
N ASN A 6 -5.89 -8.74 -27.12
CA ASN A 6 -5.21 -9.25 -25.92
C ASN A 6 -3.94 -8.46 -25.58
N SER A 7 -3.96 -7.73 -24.47
CA SER A 7 -2.75 -7.24 -23.81
C SER A 7 -2.23 -8.34 -22.87
N SER A 8 -1.11 -8.96 -23.25
CA SER A 8 -0.46 -10.03 -22.50
C SER A 8 0.10 -9.51 -21.17
N GLY A 9 -0.50 -9.91 -20.05
CA GLY A 9 -0.04 -9.49 -18.73
C GLY A 9 -0.63 -10.29 -17.57
N LEU A 10 0.24 -10.66 -16.63
CA LEU A 10 -0.01 -11.34 -15.34
C LEU A 10 -0.40 -12.84 -15.42
N ARG A 11 0.12 -13.58 -14.43
CA ARG A 11 0.21 -15.05 -14.39
C ARG A 11 -1.09 -15.70 -13.90
N MET A 12 -2.17 -15.57 -14.65
CA MET A 12 -3.21 -16.60 -14.60
C MET A 12 -2.67 -17.85 -15.31
N GLY A 13 -2.10 -18.78 -14.55
CA GLY A 13 -2.19 -20.19 -14.95
C GLY A 13 -3.68 -20.55 -15.04
N PRO A 14 -4.12 -21.34 -16.03
CA PRO A 14 -5.51 -21.37 -16.45
C PRO A 14 -6.44 -21.84 -15.33
N LEU A 15 -7.11 -20.87 -14.70
CA LEU A 15 -8.32 -21.11 -13.94
C LEU A 15 -9.51 -21.14 -14.92
N ILE A 16 -9.57 -22.25 -15.67
CA ILE A 16 -10.76 -22.71 -16.38
C ILE A 16 -11.19 -21.73 -17.50
N PRO A 17 -10.80 -21.97 -18.78
CA PRO A 17 -11.45 -21.36 -19.94
C PRO A 17 -12.98 -21.55 -19.88
N GLU A 18 -13.81 -20.71 -20.52
CA GLU A 18 -15.28 -20.91 -20.45
C GLU A 18 -15.72 -22.30 -20.93
N GLN A 19 -14.97 -22.94 -21.82
CA GLN A 19 -15.18 -24.32 -22.27
C GLN A 19 -14.99 -25.38 -21.16
N ASP A 20 -14.14 -25.12 -20.15
CA ASP A 20 -14.03 -25.98 -18.96
C ASP A 20 -14.98 -25.54 -17.82
N TYR A 21 -15.64 -24.37 -17.93
CA TYR A 21 -16.75 -24.01 -17.04
C TYR A 21 -18.01 -24.85 -17.34
N GLU A 22 -18.20 -25.20 -18.61
CA GLU A 22 -19.20 -26.18 -19.09
C GLU A 22 -18.80 -27.62 -18.70
N ARG A 23 -17.51 -27.98 -18.84
CA ARG A 23 -16.98 -29.30 -18.43
C ARG A 23 -17.02 -29.57 -16.91
N LEU A 24 -17.38 -28.58 -16.10
CA LEU A 24 -17.61 -28.69 -14.65
C LEU A 24 -19.10 -28.63 -14.27
N GLU A 25 -20.00 -28.83 -15.24
CA GLU A 25 -21.46 -28.97 -14.96
C GLU A 25 -21.88 -30.44 -14.88
N ASP A 26 -21.14 -31.36 -15.52
CA ASP A 26 -21.35 -32.80 -15.45
C ASP A 26 -20.65 -33.45 -14.23
N CYS A 27 -21.25 -33.33 -13.04
CA CYS A 27 -21.25 -34.33 -11.92
C CYS A 27 -21.66 -33.71 -10.57
N ASP A 28 -22.97 -33.54 -10.34
CA ASP A 28 -23.54 -33.41 -8.98
C ASP A 28 -25.05 -33.81 -9.03
N PRO A 29 -25.39 -35.11 -9.17
CA PRO A 29 -26.76 -35.57 -9.44
C PRO A 29 -27.75 -35.35 -8.27
N ASP A 30 -27.25 -35.02 -7.08
CA ASP A 30 -28.07 -34.83 -5.87
C ASP A 30 -28.79 -33.47 -5.84
N CYS A 31 -28.44 -32.51 -6.71
CA CYS A 31 -28.98 -31.15 -6.64
C CYS A 31 -30.45 -30.98 -7.09
N ASP A 32 -31.01 -31.93 -7.84
CA ASP A 32 -32.43 -31.88 -8.26
C ASP A 32 -33.40 -32.50 -7.24
N ASN A 33 -32.93 -33.34 -6.31
CA ASN A 33 -33.77 -34.14 -5.42
C ASN A 33 -34.06 -33.53 -4.03
N THR A 34 -33.77 -32.25 -3.80
CA THR A 34 -34.09 -31.55 -2.53
C THR A 34 -34.83 -30.23 -2.68
N GLN A 35 -35.96 -30.27 -3.39
CA GLN A 35 -37.08 -29.37 -3.13
C GLN A 35 -38.14 -30.10 -2.28
N ASN A 36 -38.83 -29.38 -1.38
CA ASN A 36 -39.85 -29.89 -0.45
C ASN A 36 -39.36 -30.71 0.77
N SER A 37 -38.46 -30.13 1.57
CA SER A 37 -38.38 -30.41 3.02
C SER A 37 -38.34 -29.08 3.79
N PRO A 38 -39.26 -28.82 4.73
CA PRO A 38 -39.13 -27.68 5.64
C PRO A 38 -37.95 -27.93 6.57
N LEU A 39 -37.04 -26.94 6.66
CA LEU A 39 -35.97 -26.98 7.66
C LEU A 39 -36.57 -26.78 9.05
N PRO A 40 -36.04 -27.43 10.10
CA PRO A 40 -36.31 -27.02 11.48
C PRO A 40 -35.88 -25.56 11.67
N GLU A 41 -36.63 -24.81 12.47
CA GLU A 41 -36.16 -23.50 12.94
C GLU A 41 -34.94 -23.70 13.86
N ASP A 42 -33.95 -22.82 13.73
CA ASP A 42 -32.76 -22.80 14.60
C ASP A 42 -33.15 -22.37 16.03
N GLN A 43 -33.71 -23.30 16.82
CA GLN A 43 -33.96 -23.09 18.24
C GLN A 43 -32.63 -23.04 18.99
N GLU A 44 -32.25 -21.85 19.46
CA GLU A 44 -31.12 -21.66 20.36
C GLU A 44 -31.30 -22.55 21.60
N PRO A 45 -30.34 -23.44 21.94
CA PRO A 45 -30.45 -24.25 23.15
C PRO A 45 -30.23 -23.36 24.37
N LEU A 46 -31.34 -22.93 24.98
CA LEU A 46 -31.39 -22.16 26.24
C LEU A 46 -30.85 -23.00 27.41
N LEU A 47 -29.52 -23.10 27.50
CA LEU A 47 -28.83 -23.77 28.60
C LEU A 47 -28.92 -22.92 29.86
N HIS A 48 -29.99 -23.12 30.63
CA HIS A 48 -30.17 -22.49 31.93
C HIS A 48 -29.16 -23.05 32.95
N VAL A 49 -28.23 -22.21 33.39
CA VAL A 49 -27.20 -22.50 34.39
C VAL A 49 -27.47 -21.59 35.60
N PRO A 50 -27.43 -22.09 36.85
CA PRO A 50 -28.00 -21.39 38.01
C PRO A 50 -27.31 -20.07 38.33
N GLU A 51 -28.09 -19.14 38.90
CA GLU A 51 -27.63 -17.80 39.27
C GLU A 51 -26.56 -17.84 40.37
N GLY A 52 -25.31 -17.51 40.01
CA GLY A 52 -24.18 -17.49 40.93
C GLY A 52 -23.11 -16.48 40.52
N LEU A 53 -22.94 -15.45 41.34
CA LEU A 53 -21.97 -14.34 41.24
C LEU A 53 -22.22 -13.32 40.10
N LYS A 54 -22.15 -12.03 40.46
CA LYS A 54 -22.35 -10.90 39.55
C LYS A 54 -21.10 -10.63 38.71
N GLY A 55 -21.15 -10.96 37.42
CA GLY A 55 -20.20 -10.50 36.41
C GLY A 55 -20.87 -10.40 35.03
N SER A 56 -21.13 -9.19 34.54
CA SER A 56 -22.00 -8.97 33.35
C SER A 56 -21.39 -9.38 32.00
N TRP A 57 -20.21 -10.01 31.99
CA TRP A 57 -19.40 -10.26 30.79
C TRP A 57 -19.50 -11.71 30.27
N HIS A 58 -20.31 -12.56 30.91
CA HIS A 58 -20.40 -13.98 30.57
C HIS A 58 -21.21 -14.28 29.29
N HIS A 59 -22.07 -13.38 28.82
CA HIS A 59 -22.92 -13.60 27.63
C HIS A 59 -22.78 -12.48 26.58
N ILE A 60 -21.67 -12.49 25.83
CA ILE A 60 -21.40 -11.51 24.77
C ILE A 60 -21.90 -12.05 23.42
N GLN A 61 -23.08 -11.58 22.97
CA GLN A 61 -23.74 -12.01 21.73
C GLN A 61 -22.89 -11.86 20.46
N ASN A 62 -21.96 -10.91 20.40
CA ASN A 62 -21.10 -10.69 19.23
C ASN A 62 -19.67 -10.38 19.66
N LEU A 63 -18.89 -11.45 19.85
CA LEU A 63 -17.49 -11.41 20.25
C LEU A 63 -16.60 -10.63 19.26
N ASP A 64 -16.88 -10.69 17.97
CA ASP A 64 -16.10 -9.99 16.94
C ASP A 64 -16.24 -8.46 17.06
N SER A 65 -17.47 -7.98 17.26
CA SER A 65 -17.77 -6.59 17.58
C SER A 65 -17.11 -6.17 18.89
N PHE A 66 -17.16 -7.01 19.92
CA PHE A 66 -16.53 -6.77 21.21
C PHE A 66 -15.00 -6.62 21.10
N PHE A 67 -14.28 -7.58 20.52
CA PHE A 67 -12.82 -7.49 20.39
C PHE A 67 -12.38 -6.38 19.43
N THR A 68 -13.16 -6.10 18.37
CA THR A 68 -12.90 -4.95 17.49
C THR A 68 -13.03 -3.62 18.25
N LYS A 69 -14.04 -3.47 19.12
CA LYS A 69 -14.17 -2.30 20.00
C LYS A 69 -13.04 -2.24 21.04
N LEU A 70 -12.71 -3.37 21.67
CA LEU A 70 -11.62 -3.49 22.66
C LEU A 70 -10.28 -3.00 22.08
N TYR A 71 -9.98 -3.44 20.85
CA TYR A 71 -8.80 -3.00 20.09
C TYR A 71 -8.87 -1.51 19.72
N ASN A 72 -9.99 -1.05 19.15
CA ASN A 72 -10.14 0.37 18.76
C ASN A 72 -10.04 1.33 19.95
N TYR A 73 -10.51 0.91 21.13
CA TYR A 73 -10.46 1.70 22.37
C TYR A 73 -9.01 1.96 22.81
N HIS A 74 -8.18 0.92 22.83
CA HIS A 74 -6.74 1.04 23.06
C HIS A 74 -6.07 1.91 21.99
N GLN A 75 -6.37 1.65 20.71
CA GLN A 75 -5.72 2.34 19.57
C GLN A 75 -6.11 3.81 19.39
N ARG A 76 -7.16 4.28 20.08
CA ARG A 76 -7.54 5.71 20.18
C ARG A 76 -7.17 6.32 21.56
N ASN A 77 -6.35 5.65 22.36
CA ASN A 77 -5.92 6.10 23.70
C ASN A 77 -7.08 6.35 24.69
N GLY A 78 -8.17 5.58 24.56
CA GLY A 78 -9.26 5.56 25.53
C GLY A 78 -10.34 6.65 25.39
N PHE A 79 -11.36 6.54 26.24
CA PHE A 79 -12.66 7.19 26.06
C PHE A 79 -12.62 8.71 25.80
N ALA A 80 -11.78 9.46 26.52
CA ALA A 80 -11.74 10.92 26.40
C ALA A 80 -11.22 11.37 25.03
N CYS A 81 -10.14 10.75 24.54
CA CYS A 81 -9.60 11.00 23.21
C CYS A 81 -10.60 10.58 22.12
N MET A 82 -11.28 9.43 22.29
CA MET A 82 -12.34 8.98 21.37
C MET A 82 -13.50 9.96 21.26
N PHE A 83 -14.01 10.43 22.39
CA PHE A 83 -15.10 11.41 22.45
C PHE A 83 -14.71 12.72 21.77
N LEU A 84 -13.50 13.22 22.06
CA LEU A 84 -13.00 14.47 21.51
C LEU A 84 -12.74 14.38 19.99
N GLU A 85 -12.22 13.24 19.50
CA GLU A 85 -12.04 12.98 18.06
C GLU A 85 -13.39 12.99 17.32
N ASP A 86 -14.37 12.21 17.80
CA ASP A 86 -15.70 12.14 17.20
C ASP A 86 -16.43 13.50 17.28
N ALA A 87 -16.31 14.23 18.39
CA ALA A 87 -16.88 15.57 18.56
C ALA A 87 -16.28 16.60 17.60
N PHE A 88 -14.96 16.64 17.43
CA PHE A 88 -14.32 17.52 16.44
C PHE A 88 -14.70 17.12 15.00
N GLN A 89 -14.83 15.84 14.67
CA GLN A 89 -15.29 15.38 13.35
C GLN A 89 -16.76 15.72 13.05
N LEU A 90 -17.60 15.94 14.07
CA LEU A 90 -18.95 16.47 13.92
C LEU A 90 -18.95 18.00 13.79
N GLY A 91 -18.15 18.70 14.61
CA GLY A 91 -17.99 20.15 14.57
C GLY A 91 -17.39 20.67 13.26
N GLN A 92 -16.37 19.99 12.73
CA GLN A 92 -15.75 20.31 11.43
C GLN A 92 -16.76 20.26 10.27
N PHE A 93 -17.72 19.32 10.30
CA PHE A 93 -18.76 19.24 9.26
C PHE A 93 -19.70 20.45 9.32
N VAL A 94 -20.16 20.82 10.52
CA VAL A 94 -21.00 22.02 10.72
C VAL A 94 -20.23 23.26 10.27
N PHE A 95 -18.97 23.42 10.72
CA PHE A 95 -18.13 24.55 10.34
C PHE A 95 -17.99 24.69 8.82
N VAL A 96 -17.62 23.61 8.09
CA VAL A 96 -17.46 23.66 6.63
C VAL A 96 -18.79 24.03 5.93
N VAL A 97 -19.92 23.45 6.33
CA VAL A 97 -21.23 23.74 5.71
C VAL A 97 -21.68 25.18 6.01
N THR A 98 -21.61 25.61 7.27
CA THR A 98 -22.02 26.96 7.68
C THR A 98 -21.10 28.04 7.11
N PHE A 99 -19.78 27.84 7.13
CA PHE A 99 -18.82 28.82 6.60
C PHE A 99 -18.91 28.93 5.07
N THR A 100 -19.07 27.83 4.35
CA THR A 100 -19.33 27.86 2.90
C THR A 100 -20.64 28.60 2.58
N THR A 101 -21.70 28.35 3.36
CA THR A 101 -23.00 29.05 3.20
C THR A 101 -22.88 30.54 3.48
N PHE A 102 -22.10 30.92 4.50
CA PHE A 102 -21.79 32.32 4.84
C PHE A 102 -21.05 33.03 3.70
N LEU A 103 -19.97 32.43 3.18
CA LEU A 103 -19.22 33.00 2.05
C LEU A 103 -20.10 33.17 0.80
N LEU A 104 -20.97 32.19 0.51
CA LEU A 104 -21.84 32.23 -0.68
C LEU A 104 -23.03 33.21 -0.59
N ARG A 105 -23.41 33.70 0.60
CA ARG A 105 -24.68 34.47 0.79
C ARG A 105 -24.63 35.66 1.74
N CYS A 106 -23.72 35.69 2.71
CA CYS A 106 -23.61 36.76 3.71
C CYS A 106 -22.51 37.79 3.40
N VAL A 107 -21.56 37.48 2.50
CA VAL A 107 -20.50 38.41 2.08
C VAL A 107 -20.96 39.17 0.83
N ASP A 108 -20.78 40.48 0.81
CA ASP A 108 -21.02 41.31 -0.37
C ASP A 108 -19.70 41.67 -1.06
N TYR A 109 -19.38 40.91 -2.10
CA TYR A 109 -18.11 40.99 -2.82
C TYR A 109 -17.94 42.31 -3.60
N ASP A 110 -19.02 43.00 -3.97
CA ASP A 110 -18.94 44.32 -4.62
C ASP A 110 -18.37 45.39 -3.68
N ILE A 111 -18.62 45.25 -2.37
CA ILE A 111 -18.05 46.11 -1.34
C ILE A 111 -16.62 45.65 -1.00
N LEU A 112 -16.41 44.34 -0.84
CA LEU A 112 -15.11 43.78 -0.46
C LEU A 112 -14.00 44.03 -1.49
N PHE A 113 -14.34 44.03 -2.79
CA PHE A 113 -13.42 44.35 -3.89
C PHE A 113 -13.43 45.84 -4.27
N ALA A 114 -14.06 46.72 -3.48
CA ALA A 114 -14.18 48.16 -3.71
C ALA A 114 -14.85 48.57 -5.05
N ASN A 115 -15.54 47.66 -5.73
CA ASN A 115 -16.38 47.96 -6.91
C ASN A 115 -17.52 48.95 -6.59
N ARG A 116 -17.92 49.07 -5.31
CA ARG A 116 -18.83 50.10 -4.82
C ARG A 116 -18.22 50.82 -3.61
N PRO A 117 -18.16 52.17 -3.60
CA PRO A 117 -17.69 52.92 -2.45
C PRO A 117 -18.70 52.86 -1.30
N VAL A 118 -18.21 52.63 -0.08
CA VAL A 118 -19.01 52.68 1.14
C VAL A 118 -19.07 54.12 1.63
N ASN A 119 -20.23 54.77 1.46
CA ASN A 119 -20.47 56.12 1.98
C ASN A 119 -20.67 56.07 3.51
N HIS A 120 -19.58 56.11 4.27
CA HIS A 120 -19.58 56.29 5.72
C HIS A 120 -19.98 57.73 6.11
N THR A 121 -21.24 58.09 5.86
CA THR A 121 -21.83 59.38 6.25
C THR A 121 -22.04 59.46 7.76
N ARG A 122 -20.96 59.75 8.49
CA ARG A 122 -21.04 60.21 9.89
C ARG A 122 -21.96 61.43 9.98
N PRO A 123 -23.10 61.37 10.70
CA PRO A 123 -23.96 62.53 10.87
C PRO A 123 -23.28 63.53 11.83
N GLY A 124 -22.63 64.56 11.28
CA GLY A 124 -22.09 65.67 12.08
C GLY A 124 -20.84 66.40 11.54
N SER A 125 -20.02 65.77 10.69
CA SER A 125 -18.78 66.40 10.20
C SER A 125 -18.96 67.08 8.84
N HIS A 126 -19.18 68.40 8.86
CA HIS A 126 -19.04 69.25 7.67
C HIS A 126 -17.56 69.38 7.23
N GLN A 127 -17.35 69.70 5.95
CA GLN A 127 -16.07 70.12 5.33
C GLN A 127 -14.94 69.07 5.26
N ASN A 128 -14.85 68.35 4.13
CA ASN A 128 -13.90 68.73 3.07
C ASN A 128 -14.02 67.81 1.82
N PRO A 129 -14.09 68.36 0.59
CA PRO A 129 -14.19 67.57 -0.64
C PRO A 129 -12.80 67.14 -1.15
N GLY A 130 -12.08 66.33 -0.37
CA GLY A 130 -10.78 65.82 -0.78
C GLY A 130 -10.12 64.90 0.25
N ILE A 131 -9.56 63.79 -0.23
CA ILE A 131 -8.65 62.88 0.49
C ILE A 131 -9.18 62.40 1.85
N LEU A 132 -10.09 61.43 1.81
CA LEU A 132 -10.08 60.27 2.71
C LEU A 132 -11.08 59.22 2.19
N GLN A 133 -10.61 58.30 1.35
CA GLN A 133 -11.37 57.06 1.09
C GLN A 133 -11.45 56.32 2.43
N SER A 134 -12.65 56.22 3.01
CA SER A 134 -12.86 55.52 4.28
C SER A 134 -12.52 54.04 4.08
N LYS A 135 -11.43 53.59 4.70
CA LYS A 135 -10.91 52.22 4.57
C LYS A 135 -12.02 51.22 4.88
N VAL A 136 -12.41 50.44 3.86
CA VAL A 136 -13.49 49.46 3.96
C VAL A 136 -13.15 48.45 5.05
N THR A 137 -14.02 48.33 6.05
CA THR A 137 -13.85 47.37 7.14
C THR A 137 -14.45 46.02 6.76
N LEU A 138 -13.96 44.93 7.37
CA LEU A 138 -14.54 43.59 7.15
C LEU A 138 -16.06 43.58 7.49
N SER A 139 -16.47 44.36 8.49
CA SER A 139 -17.86 44.57 8.88
C SER A 139 -18.73 45.20 7.79
N ASP A 140 -18.18 46.08 6.95
CA ASP A 140 -18.93 46.74 5.87
C ASP A 140 -19.30 45.78 4.74
N ALA A 141 -18.49 44.73 4.55
CA ALA A 141 -18.73 43.67 3.56
C ALA A 141 -19.60 42.50 4.09
N ILE A 142 -19.96 42.50 5.38
CA ILE A 142 -20.78 41.45 6.00
C ILE A 142 -22.21 41.95 6.15
N LEU A 143 -23.13 41.28 5.46
CA LEU A 143 -24.54 41.67 5.44
C LEU A 143 -25.23 41.46 6.81
N PRO A 144 -26.14 42.37 7.21
CA PRO A 144 -26.95 42.18 8.42
C PRO A 144 -27.67 40.83 8.41
N ALA A 145 -27.73 40.16 9.58
CA ALA A 145 -28.20 38.78 9.70
C ALA A 145 -29.59 38.53 9.08
N ALA A 146 -30.51 39.49 9.18
CA ALA A 146 -31.83 39.43 8.55
C ALA A 146 -31.75 39.39 7.01
N GLN A 147 -30.87 40.20 6.41
CA GLN A 147 -30.66 40.24 4.96
C GLN A 147 -29.97 38.97 4.46
N CYS A 148 -28.95 38.46 5.16
CA CYS A 148 -28.36 37.17 4.77
C CYS A 148 -29.37 36.02 4.91
N ALA A 149 -30.14 35.97 5.99
CA ALA A 149 -31.21 34.96 6.15
C ALA A 149 -32.25 35.04 5.00
N GLN A 150 -32.53 36.23 4.47
CA GLN A 150 -33.36 36.41 3.27
C GLN A 150 -32.65 35.95 1.98
N ARG A 151 -31.36 36.28 1.77
CA ARG A 151 -30.54 35.80 0.62
C ARG A 151 -30.33 34.28 0.61
N VAL A 152 -30.35 33.63 1.79
CA VAL A 152 -30.36 32.17 1.92
C VAL A 152 -31.76 31.62 1.61
N ARG A 153 -32.82 32.21 2.20
CA ARG A 153 -34.21 31.75 2.03
C ARG A 153 -34.73 31.90 0.58
N SER A 154 -34.19 32.81 -0.21
CA SER A 154 -34.56 32.97 -1.62
C SER A 154 -33.99 31.88 -2.54
N SER A 155 -33.09 31.00 -2.06
CA SER A 155 -32.48 29.94 -2.86
C SER A 155 -32.96 28.55 -2.43
N SER A 156 -34.04 28.07 -3.06
CA SER A 156 -34.63 26.75 -2.78
C SER A 156 -33.62 25.59 -2.87
N ILE A 157 -32.68 25.68 -3.82
CA ILE A 157 -31.59 24.69 -3.99
C ILE A 157 -30.67 24.68 -2.75
N LEU A 158 -30.30 25.86 -2.24
CA LEU A 158 -29.45 25.96 -1.04
C LEU A 158 -30.18 25.44 0.20
N ILE A 159 -31.47 25.74 0.37
CA ILE A 159 -32.29 25.19 1.46
C ILE A 159 -32.33 23.65 1.38
N PHE A 160 -32.55 23.10 0.19
CA PHE A 160 -32.56 21.64 -0.02
C PHE A 160 -31.21 20.98 0.31
N LEU A 161 -30.09 21.58 -0.11
CA LEU A 161 -28.75 21.11 0.24
C LEU A 161 -28.47 21.21 1.75
N LEU A 162 -28.90 22.28 2.41
CA LEU A 162 -28.79 22.44 3.86
C LEU A 162 -29.65 21.43 4.63
N PHE A 163 -30.85 21.12 4.14
CA PHE A 163 -31.71 20.08 4.71
C PHE A 163 -31.06 18.69 4.61
N LEU A 164 -30.52 18.32 3.44
CA LEU A 164 -29.77 17.06 3.26
C LEU A 164 -28.52 17.00 4.15
N ALA A 165 -27.76 18.09 4.24
CA ALA A 165 -26.58 18.17 5.10
C ALA A 165 -26.93 18.04 6.59
N SER A 166 -28.03 18.67 7.02
CA SER A 166 -28.55 18.57 8.40
C SER A 166 -29.01 17.15 8.74
N GLY A 167 -29.77 16.50 7.84
CA GLY A 167 -30.18 15.10 8.00
C GLY A 167 -29.00 14.13 8.08
N PHE A 168 -27.99 14.32 7.22
CA PHE A 168 -26.75 13.53 7.26
C PHE A 168 -25.94 13.77 8.54
N TRP A 169 -25.87 15.02 9.02
CA TRP A 169 -25.23 15.35 10.29
C TRP A 169 -25.95 14.73 11.49
N LEU A 170 -27.29 14.79 11.53
CA LEU A 170 -28.10 14.17 12.59
C LEU A 170 -27.92 12.64 12.61
N PHE A 171 -27.87 12.00 11.44
CA PHE A 171 -27.54 10.58 11.33
C PHE A 171 -26.12 10.26 11.86
N ARG A 172 -25.12 11.08 11.52
CA ARG A 172 -23.75 10.94 12.07
C ARG A 172 -23.71 11.14 13.58
N LEU A 173 -24.42 12.13 14.11
CA LEU A 173 -24.52 12.41 15.54
C LEU A 173 -25.14 11.23 16.29
N LEU A 174 -26.33 10.77 15.87
CA LEU A 174 -27.02 9.64 16.49
C LEU A 174 -26.14 8.37 16.46
N ARG A 175 -25.48 8.09 15.33
CA ARG A 175 -24.56 6.96 15.21
C ARG A 175 -23.33 7.09 16.12
N SER A 176 -22.76 8.28 16.25
CA SER A 176 -21.63 8.53 17.16
C SER A 176 -22.06 8.37 18.63
N LEU A 177 -23.24 8.88 19.02
CA LEU A 177 -23.79 8.68 20.37
C LEU A 177 -24.02 7.19 20.68
N CYS A 178 -24.64 6.43 19.78
CA CYS A 178 -24.81 4.98 19.95
C CYS A 178 -23.47 4.24 20.05
N ASN A 179 -22.47 4.62 19.24
CA ASN A 179 -21.11 4.08 19.36
C ASN A 179 -20.47 4.44 20.71
N LEU A 180 -20.64 5.67 21.18
CA LEU A 180 -20.03 6.17 22.42
C LEU A 180 -20.57 5.43 23.65
N LEU A 181 -21.89 5.18 23.70
CA LEU A 181 -22.51 4.31 24.71
C LEU A 181 -21.88 2.91 24.68
N ASN A 182 -21.76 2.31 23.49
CA ASN A 182 -21.09 1.01 23.30
C ASN A 182 -19.60 0.99 23.70
N TYR A 183 -18.92 2.15 23.76
CA TYR A 183 -17.55 2.28 24.25
C TYR A 183 -17.47 2.61 25.75
N TRP A 184 -18.57 3.00 26.39
CA TRP A 184 -18.65 3.13 27.84
C TRP A 184 -18.56 1.75 28.52
N ASP A 185 -19.26 0.75 27.99
CA ASP A 185 -19.18 -0.64 28.47
C ASP A 185 -17.74 -1.17 28.36
N ILE A 186 -17.05 -0.86 27.26
CA ILE A 186 -15.65 -1.23 27.03
C ILE A 186 -14.72 -0.52 28.02
N ARG A 187 -14.96 0.76 28.35
CA ARG A 187 -14.23 1.48 29.40
C ARG A 187 -14.38 0.80 30.75
N THR A 188 -15.60 0.37 31.10
CA THR A 188 -15.89 -0.38 32.33
C THR A 188 -15.13 -1.72 32.34
N PHE A 189 -15.18 -2.49 31.25
CA PHE A 189 -14.43 -3.74 31.10
C PHE A 189 -12.91 -3.57 31.25
N TYR A 190 -12.30 -2.51 30.69
CA TYR A 190 -10.88 -2.21 30.86
C TYR A 190 -10.51 -1.95 32.33
N LYS A 191 -11.35 -1.19 33.05
CA LYS A 191 -11.13 -0.84 34.46
C LYS A 191 -11.34 -2.03 35.40
N GLU A 192 -12.45 -2.76 35.22
CA GLU A 192 -12.95 -3.74 36.18
C GLU A 192 -12.46 -5.17 35.91
N ALA A 193 -12.34 -5.58 34.64
CA ALA A 193 -11.90 -6.93 34.29
C ALA A 193 -10.40 -6.97 33.97
N LEU A 194 -9.90 -6.09 33.08
CA LEU A 194 -8.47 -6.08 32.69
C LEU A 194 -7.55 -5.42 33.73
N HIS A 195 -8.11 -4.75 34.74
CA HIS A 195 -7.39 -3.95 35.74
C HIS A 195 -6.38 -2.99 35.11
N ILE A 196 -6.81 -2.25 34.08
CA ILE A 196 -6.05 -1.19 33.42
C ILE A 196 -6.78 0.14 33.70
N PRO A 197 -6.22 1.05 34.51
CA PRO A 197 -6.80 2.38 34.68
C PRO A 197 -6.66 3.21 33.38
N PRO A 198 -7.55 4.19 33.15
CA PRO A 198 -7.55 4.96 31.90
C PRO A 198 -6.27 5.79 31.69
N GLU A 199 -5.52 6.09 32.75
CA GLU A 199 -4.28 6.89 32.75
C GLU A 199 -3.04 6.09 32.30
N ASP A 200 -3.05 4.76 32.44
CA ASP A 200 -1.95 3.89 32.00
C ASP A 200 -2.17 3.24 30.63
N LEU A 201 -3.38 3.38 30.06
CA LEU A 201 -3.76 2.77 28.78
C LEU A 201 -2.83 3.13 27.62
N SER A 202 -2.21 4.32 27.65
CA SER A 202 -1.23 4.77 26.65
C SER A 202 0.17 4.20 26.83
N LYS A 203 0.47 3.62 28.00
CA LYS A 203 1.76 3.01 28.39
C LYS A 203 1.75 1.49 28.17
N VAL A 204 0.59 0.86 28.34
CA VAL A 204 0.40 -0.59 28.14
C VAL A 204 0.42 -0.93 26.65
N PRO A 205 1.25 -1.88 26.18
CA PRO A 205 1.23 -2.33 24.79
C PRO A 205 0.07 -3.32 24.54
N TRP A 206 -0.38 -3.41 23.28
CA TRP A 206 -1.49 -4.29 22.90
C TRP A 206 -1.27 -5.77 23.30
N GLY A 207 -0.03 -6.28 23.17
CA GLY A 207 0.33 -7.64 23.57
C GLY A 207 0.08 -7.93 25.05
N GLU A 208 0.19 -6.93 25.94
CA GLU A 208 -0.13 -7.07 27.36
C GLU A 208 -1.64 -7.05 27.61
N VAL A 209 -2.41 -6.22 26.89
CA VAL A 209 -3.88 -6.28 26.91
C VAL A 209 -4.38 -7.66 26.48
N GLN A 210 -3.80 -8.22 25.42
CA GLN A 210 -4.11 -9.57 24.93
C GLN A 210 -3.68 -10.65 25.93
N SER A 211 -2.51 -10.52 26.56
CA SER A 211 -2.02 -11.38 27.64
C SER A 211 -3.03 -11.50 28.79
N ARG A 212 -3.52 -10.35 29.29
CA ARG A 212 -4.54 -10.28 30.36
C ARG A 212 -5.89 -10.83 29.92
N LEU A 213 -6.33 -10.49 28.71
CA LEU A 213 -7.59 -10.99 28.14
C LEU A 213 -7.63 -12.53 28.11
N LEU A 214 -6.53 -13.16 27.73
CA LEU A 214 -6.39 -14.61 27.70
C LEU A 214 -6.20 -15.23 29.08
N ALA A 215 -5.72 -14.48 30.07
CA ALA A 215 -5.70 -14.90 31.47
C ALA A 215 -7.10 -14.87 32.10
N LEU A 216 -7.88 -13.81 31.86
CA LEU A 216 -9.27 -13.68 32.31
C LEU A 216 -10.18 -14.78 31.78
N GLN A 217 -10.03 -15.15 30.50
CA GLN A 217 -10.82 -16.24 29.93
C GLN A 217 -10.45 -17.60 30.54
N ARG A 218 -9.17 -17.85 30.87
CA ARG A 218 -8.74 -19.02 31.65
C ARG A 218 -9.28 -19.02 33.08
N GLY A 219 -9.54 -17.84 33.66
CA GLY A 219 -10.25 -17.67 34.93
C GLY A 219 -11.79 -17.72 34.83
N GLY A 220 -12.36 -18.08 33.67
CA GLY A 220 -13.81 -18.19 33.47
C GLY A 220 -14.56 -16.87 33.26
N GLY A 221 -13.88 -15.72 33.25
CA GLY A 221 -14.54 -14.40 33.14
C GLY A 221 -15.26 -14.13 31.81
N LEU A 222 -14.95 -14.91 30.76
CA LEU A 222 -15.47 -14.80 29.40
C LEU A 222 -15.90 -16.19 28.89
N CYS A 223 -17.20 -16.48 29.00
CA CYS A 223 -17.79 -17.76 28.59
C CYS A 223 -18.09 -17.85 27.07
N VAL A 224 -18.76 -18.94 26.67
CA VAL A 224 -19.26 -19.23 25.30
C VAL A 224 -18.18 -19.61 24.26
N LEU A 225 -17.07 -20.23 24.66
CA LEU A 225 -16.32 -21.16 23.79
C LEU A 225 -16.06 -22.49 24.51
N PRO A 226 -16.20 -23.66 23.84
CA PRO A 226 -15.88 -24.98 24.40
C PRO A 226 -14.36 -25.27 24.41
N ARG A 227 -13.52 -24.35 23.93
CA ARG A 227 -12.06 -24.43 23.97
C ARG A 227 -11.47 -23.10 24.46
N PRO A 228 -10.30 -23.10 25.13
CA PRO A 228 -9.60 -21.87 25.44
C PRO A 228 -9.30 -21.09 24.15
N LEU A 229 -9.43 -19.77 24.25
CA LEU A 229 -9.14 -18.83 23.16
C LEU A 229 -7.62 -18.78 22.97
N THR A 230 -7.15 -18.82 21.73
CA THR A 230 -5.73 -18.63 21.40
C THR A 230 -5.45 -17.19 20.98
N GLU A 231 -4.17 -16.82 20.97
CA GLU A 231 -3.71 -15.54 20.43
C GLU A 231 -4.11 -15.34 18.97
N LEU A 232 -4.19 -16.43 18.18
CA LEU A 232 -4.66 -16.43 16.80
C LEU A 232 -6.18 -16.20 16.69
N ASP A 233 -6.99 -16.78 17.57
CA ASP A 233 -8.45 -16.61 17.54
C ASP A 233 -8.85 -15.14 17.80
N VAL A 234 -8.14 -14.44 18.69
CA VAL A 234 -8.30 -12.98 18.91
C VAL A 234 -8.05 -12.21 17.61
N HIS A 235 -6.96 -12.56 16.90
CA HIS A 235 -6.63 -11.95 15.62
C HIS A 235 -7.66 -12.25 14.53
N HIS A 236 -8.12 -13.50 14.41
CA HIS A 236 -9.16 -13.88 13.45
C HIS A 236 -10.44 -13.07 13.62
N ARG A 237 -10.86 -12.78 14.86
CA ARG A 237 -12.06 -11.97 15.14
C ARG A 237 -11.89 -10.49 14.82
N ILE A 238 -10.76 -9.89 15.19
CA ILE A 238 -10.45 -8.48 14.89
C ILE A 238 -10.22 -8.29 13.36
N LEU A 239 -9.70 -9.31 12.68
CA LEU A 239 -9.19 -9.23 11.30
C LEU A 239 -9.97 -10.06 10.28
N ARG A 240 -11.14 -10.63 10.60
CA ARG A 240 -11.95 -11.47 9.69
C ARG A 240 -12.09 -10.85 8.29
N TYR A 241 -12.70 -9.66 8.20
CA TYR A 241 -12.88 -8.94 6.94
C TYR A 241 -11.58 -8.35 6.35
N PRO A 242 -10.67 -7.74 7.14
CA PRO A 242 -9.34 -7.35 6.67
C PRO A 242 -8.54 -8.48 6.00
N ASN A 243 -8.58 -9.71 6.52
CA ASN A 243 -7.88 -10.86 5.96
C ASN A 243 -8.45 -11.25 4.58
N TYR A 244 -9.78 -11.25 4.41
CA TYR A 244 -10.41 -11.41 3.09
C TYR A 244 -9.97 -10.31 2.11
N LEU A 245 -9.87 -9.04 2.53
CA LEU A 245 -9.38 -7.95 1.67
C LEU A 245 -7.91 -8.14 1.25
N VAL A 246 -7.05 -8.66 2.14
CA VAL A 246 -5.65 -9.00 1.81
C VAL A 246 -5.58 -10.18 0.83
N ALA A 247 -6.44 -11.19 0.96
CA ALA A 247 -6.51 -12.32 0.04
C ALA A 247 -7.08 -11.91 -1.34
N LEU A 248 -8.12 -11.09 -1.39
CA LEU A 248 -8.66 -10.49 -2.63
C LEU A 248 -7.62 -9.63 -3.36
N ALA A 249 -6.78 -8.91 -2.61
CA ALA A 249 -5.65 -8.17 -3.18
C ALA A 249 -4.56 -9.12 -3.72
N ASN A 250 -4.21 -10.18 -2.98
CA ASN A 250 -3.18 -11.14 -3.37
C ASN A 250 -3.57 -11.99 -4.59
N LYS A 251 -4.88 -12.24 -4.77
CA LYS A 251 -5.44 -12.94 -5.94
C LYS A 251 -5.80 -12.02 -7.11
N GLY A 252 -5.47 -10.72 -7.05
CA GLY A 252 -5.72 -9.78 -8.15
C GLY A 252 -7.22 -9.56 -8.47
N LEU A 253 -8.11 -9.83 -7.52
CA LEU A 253 -9.56 -9.63 -7.68
C LEU A 253 -9.95 -8.15 -7.50
N LEU A 254 -9.21 -7.41 -6.66
CA LEU A 254 -9.28 -5.95 -6.59
C LEU A 254 -8.69 -5.29 -7.85
N PRO A 255 -9.15 -4.08 -8.23
CA PRO A 255 -8.68 -3.37 -9.42
C PRO A 255 -7.23 -2.91 -9.28
N ALA A 256 -6.32 -3.74 -9.79
CA ALA A 256 -4.91 -3.41 -9.89
C ALA A 256 -4.63 -2.44 -11.06
N ARG A 257 -5.35 -2.54 -12.19
CA ARG A 257 -5.04 -1.78 -13.41
C ARG A 257 -6.29 -1.42 -14.20
N PHE A 258 -6.59 -0.12 -14.28
CA PHE A 258 -7.43 0.44 -15.33
C PHE A 258 -6.53 0.91 -16.48
N PRO A 259 -6.71 0.43 -17.73
CA PRO A 259 -6.07 1.04 -18.89
C PRO A 259 -6.65 2.45 -19.10
N LEU A 260 -5.78 3.44 -19.26
CA LEU A 260 -6.18 4.81 -19.55
C LEU A 260 -6.29 5.02 -21.07
N PRO A 261 -7.25 5.83 -21.57
CA PRO A 261 -7.49 5.99 -23.01
C PRO A 261 -6.32 6.69 -23.74
N TRP A 262 -5.52 7.47 -23.02
CA TRP A 262 -4.28 8.11 -23.49
C TRP A 262 -3.02 7.26 -23.20
N GLY A 263 -3.19 5.97 -22.92
CA GLY A 263 -2.10 5.03 -22.63
C GLY A 263 -1.71 4.95 -21.16
N GLY A 264 -1.01 3.85 -20.82
CA GLY A 264 -0.62 3.52 -19.45
C GLY A 264 -1.73 2.84 -18.64
N SER A 265 -1.38 2.39 -17.44
CA SER A 265 -2.29 1.70 -16.52
C SER A 265 -2.27 2.30 -15.13
N ALA A 266 -3.43 2.61 -14.56
CA ALA A 266 -3.57 3.20 -13.23
C ALA A 266 -4.10 2.17 -12.21
N THR A 267 -3.41 2.06 -11.06
CA THR A 267 -3.98 1.47 -9.83
C THR A 267 -4.98 2.45 -9.22
N PHE A 268 -6.16 2.00 -8.80
CA PHE A 268 -7.15 2.86 -8.14
C PHE A 268 -7.81 2.16 -6.95
N LEU A 269 -7.59 2.69 -5.74
CA LEU A 269 -8.27 2.20 -4.54
C LEU A 269 -8.47 3.36 -3.54
N SER A 270 -9.41 4.24 -3.85
CA SER A 270 -9.80 5.35 -2.97
C SER A 270 -10.48 4.89 -1.67
N GLN A 271 -10.66 5.82 -0.72
CA GLN A 271 -11.50 5.66 0.46
C GLN A 271 -12.95 5.32 0.06
N GLY A 272 -13.47 5.95 -0.98
CA GLY A 272 -14.84 5.75 -1.46
C GLY A 272 -15.06 4.36 -2.03
N LEU A 273 -14.13 3.83 -2.83
CA LEU A 273 -14.20 2.47 -3.33
C LEU A 273 -14.02 1.45 -2.19
N ALA A 274 -13.05 1.66 -1.29
CA ALA A 274 -12.83 0.77 -0.15
C ALA A 274 -14.06 0.70 0.79
N LEU A 275 -14.76 1.81 1.01
CA LEU A 275 -16.02 1.85 1.78
C LEU A 275 -17.15 1.08 1.07
N ASN A 276 -17.28 1.24 -0.25
CA ASN A 276 -18.27 0.50 -1.03
C ASN A 276 -18.01 -1.01 -1.02
N LEU A 277 -16.75 -1.45 -1.00
CA LEU A 277 -16.40 -2.87 -0.88
C LEU A 277 -16.65 -3.43 0.53
N ASP A 278 -16.38 -2.67 1.59
CA ASP A 278 -16.72 -3.06 2.97
C ASP A 278 -18.24 -3.20 3.16
N LEU A 279 -19.01 -2.29 2.55
CA LEU A 279 -20.47 -2.34 2.53
C LEU A 279 -21.00 -3.51 1.69
N LEU A 280 -20.45 -3.75 0.49
CA LEU A 280 -20.89 -4.80 -0.43
C LEU A 280 -20.58 -6.21 0.10
N LEU A 281 -19.39 -6.41 0.66
CA LEU A 281 -18.89 -7.75 0.99
C LEU A 281 -19.22 -8.16 2.42
N PHE A 282 -19.13 -7.24 3.39
CA PHE A 282 -19.08 -7.61 4.81
C PHE A 282 -20.17 -7.00 5.68
N ARG A 283 -20.48 -5.70 5.53
CA ARG A 283 -21.23 -4.92 6.53
C ARG A 283 -22.59 -4.35 6.10
N GLY A 284 -22.92 -4.39 4.82
CA GLY A 284 -24.21 -3.92 4.32
C GLY A 284 -25.35 -4.92 4.56
N PRO A 285 -26.63 -4.48 4.52
CA PRO A 285 -27.79 -5.35 4.72
C PRO A 285 -27.95 -6.41 3.62
N ILE A 286 -27.40 -6.16 2.43
CA ILE A 286 -27.38 -7.08 1.28
C ILE A 286 -25.98 -7.70 1.07
N SER A 287 -25.09 -7.59 2.07
CA SER A 287 -23.73 -8.14 1.97
C SER A 287 -23.68 -9.64 2.21
N LEU A 288 -22.56 -10.29 1.84
CA LEU A 288 -22.39 -11.73 1.97
C LEU A 288 -22.43 -12.17 3.44
N PHE A 289 -21.71 -11.47 4.32
CA PHE A 289 -21.65 -11.78 5.76
C PHE A 289 -22.75 -11.10 6.60
N ARG A 290 -23.45 -10.10 6.08
CA ARG A 290 -24.49 -9.31 6.80
C ARG A 290 -24.03 -8.71 8.15
N GLY A 291 -22.72 -8.51 8.34
CA GLY A 291 -22.12 -8.08 9.60
C GLY A 291 -21.89 -9.19 10.65
N GLY A 292 -22.19 -10.45 10.32
CA GLY A 292 -22.01 -11.62 11.18
C GLY A 292 -20.66 -12.33 11.01
N TRP A 293 -20.46 -13.36 11.84
CA TRP A 293 -19.26 -14.22 11.88
C TRP A 293 -19.35 -15.46 10.95
N ALA A 294 -20.53 -15.72 10.36
CA ALA A 294 -20.77 -16.85 9.48
C ALA A 294 -21.19 -16.38 8.08
N LEU A 295 -20.70 -17.08 7.05
CA LEU A 295 -21.12 -16.93 5.66
C LEU A 295 -22.37 -17.82 5.45
N PRO A 296 -23.50 -17.31 4.92
CA PRO A 296 -24.70 -18.11 4.73
C PRO A 296 -24.45 -19.36 3.89
N SER A 297 -25.00 -20.50 4.32
CA SER A 297 -24.74 -21.83 3.76
C SER A 297 -25.00 -21.93 2.25
N THR A 298 -25.88 -21.06 1.70
CA THR A 298 -26.10 -20.91 0.25
C THR A 298 -24.82 -20.62 -0.54
N TYR A 299 -23.90 -19.81 0.00
CA TYR A 299 -22.61 -19.49 -0.65
C TYR A 299 -21.59 -20.63 -0.56
N LYS A 300 -21.81 -21.61 0.33
CA LYS A 300 -20.95 -22.80 0.46
C LYS A 300 -21.35 -23.92 -0.52
N ARG A 301 -22.58 -23.90 -1.05
CA ARG A 301 -23.13 -24.91 -1.99
C ARG A 301 -22.83 -24.55 -3.45
N SER A 302 -22.40 -25.53 -4.25
CA SER A 302 -22.00 -25.31 -5.65
C SER A 302 -23.14 -24.94 -6.59
N CYS A 303 -24.28 -25.64 -6.52
CA CYS A 303 -25.38 -25.51 -7.49
C CYS A 303 -26.04 -24.11 -7.51
N GLN A 304 -25.83 -23.27 -6.48
CA GLN A 304 -26.36 -21.90 -6.45
C GLN A 304 -25.37 -20.83 -6.98
N ARG A 305 -24.16 -21.21 -7.44
CA ARG A 305 -23.09 -20.27 -7.83
C ARG A 305 -23.54 -19.22 -8.86
N ARG A 306 -24.23 -19.65 -9.94
CA ARG A 306 -24.71 -18.75 -11.02
C ARG A 306 -25.75 -17.77 -10.50
N THR A 307 -26.74 -18.24 -9.73
CA THR A 307 -27.80 -17.40 -9.13
C THR A 307 -27.25 -16.37 -8.14
N LEU A 308 -26.27 -16.76 -7.31
CA LEU A 308 -25.61 -15.85 -6.37
C LEU A 308 -24.74 -14.81 -7.09
N ALA A 309 -24.04 -15.20 -8.17
CA ALA A 309 -23.29 -14.26 -9.01
C ALA A 309 -24.21 -13.26 -9.73
N ILE A 310 -25.38 -13.70 -10.22
CA ILE A 310 -26.40 -12.81 -10.80
C ILE A 310 -26.93 -11.83 -9.74
N ARG A 311 -27.24 -12.29 -8.52
CA ARG A 311 -27.65 -11.43 -7.40
C ARG A 311 -26.57 -10.39 -7.05
N LEU A 312 -25.29 -10.79 -7.04
CA LEU A 312 -24.17 -9.87 -6.83
C LEU A 312 -24.04 -8.85 -7.97
N ARG A 313 -24.22 -9.25 -9.24
CA ARG A 313 -24.25 -8.35 -10.41
C ARG A 313 -25.34 -7.28 -10.31
N TRP A 314 -26.53 -7.63 -9.85
CA TRP A 314 -27.62 -6.66 -9.62
C TRP A 314 -27.35 -5.75 -8.42
N THR A 315 -26.79 -6.29 -7.33
CA THR A 315 -26.42 -5.50 -6.15
C THR A 315 -25.31 -4.49 -6.47
N LEU A 316 -24.33 -4.88 -7.29
CA LEU A 316 -23.29 -4.00 -7.83
C LEU A 316 -23.84 -2.89 -8.72
N LEU A 317 -24.78 -3.20 -9.61
CA LEU A 317 -25.46 -2.20 -10.44
C LEU A 317 -26.22 -1.19 -9.58
N PHE A 318 -27.04 -1.65 -8.63
CA PHE A 318 -27.80 -0.78 -7.74
C PHE A 318 -26.86 0.11 -6.90
N LEU A 319 -25.80 -0.46 -6.33
CA LEU A 319 -24.81 0.29 -5.57
C LEU A 319 -24.11 1.35 -6.43
N ALA A 320 -23.76 1.03 -7.68
CA ALA A 320 -23.17 1.99 -8.60
C ALA A 320 -24.13 3.13 -8.98
N LEU A 321 -25.42 2.83 -9.21
CA LEU A 321 -26.45 3.84 -9.47
C LEU A 321 -26.66 4.78 -8.27
N VAL A 322 -26.66 4.25 -7.04
CA VAL A 322 -26.71 5.07 -5.81
C VAL A 322 -25.47 5.96 -5.67
N ASN A 323 -24.27 5.43 -5.93
CA ASN A 323 -23.04 6.25 -5.93
C ASN A 323 -23.07 7.34 -7.01
N LEU A 324 -23.61 7.04 -8.20
CA LEU A 324 -23.74 8.00 -9.30
C LEU A 324 -24.74 9.13 -8.96
N ALA A 325 -25.88 8.79 -8.34
CA ALA A 325 -26.85 9.79 -7.88
C ALA A 325 -26.31 10.67 -6.74
N LEU A 326 -25.49 10.12 -5.84
CA LEU A 326 -24.83 10.87 -4.77
C LEU A 326 -23.56 11.60 -5.23
N CYS A 327 -23.03 11.30 -6.43
CA CYS A 327 -21.77 11.83 -6.95
C CYS A 327 -21.62 13.36 -6.81
N PRO A 328 -22.56 14.22 -7.27
CA PRO A 328 -22.39 15.67 -7.16
C PRO A 328 -22.32 16.18 -5.71
N LEU A 329 -23.07 15.56 -4.79
CA LEU A 329 -23.06 15.91 -3.37
C LEU A 329 -21.72 15.53 -2.71
N VAL A 330 -21.23 14.31 -2.99
CA VAL A 330 -19.96 13.83 -2.43
C VAL A 330 -18.77 14.56 -3.07
N LEU A 331 -18.82 14.88 -4.36
CA LEU A 331 -17.79 15.65 -5.06
C LEU A 331 -17.69 17.09 -4.53
N ALA A 332 -18.83 17.76 -4.30
CA ALA A 332 -18.86 19.08 -3.67
C ALA A 332 -18.27 19.04 -2.24
N TRP A 333 -18.65 18.04 -1.43
CA TRP A 333 -18.06 17.85 -0.10
C TRP A 333 -16.55 17.59 -0.17
N GLN A 334 -16.07 16.70 -1.04
CA GLN A 334 -14.64 16.41 -1.19
C GLN A 334 -13.85 17.64 -1.66
N GLY A 335 -14.40 18.43 -2.59
CA GLY A 335 -13.77 19.68 -3.04
C GLY A 335 -13.63 20.72 -1.92
N LEU A 336 -14.72 21.00 -1.20
CA LEU A 336 -14.72 21.91 -0.05
C LEU A 336 -13.77 21.42 1.06
N HIS A 337 -13.87 20.15 1.43
CA HIS A 337 -13.01 19.55 2.47
C HIS A 337 -11.53 19.57 2.07
N ALA A 338 -11.19 19.23 0.81
CA ALA A 338 -9.83 19.29 0.31
C ALA A 338 -9.29 20.73 0.32
N PHE A 339 -10.09 21.71 -0.11
CA PHE A 339 -9.73 23.14 -0.05
C PHE A 339 -9.43 23.58 1.39
N PHE A 340 -10.36 23.43 2.32
CA PHE A 340 -10.18 23.88 3.71
C PHE A 340 -9.07 23.13 4.47
N SER A 341 -8.70 21.90 4.06
CA SER A 341 -7.65 21.11 4.72
C SER A 341 -6.26 21.17 4.05
N HIS A 342 -6.15 21.63 2.80
CA HIS A 342 -4.87 21.63 2.06
C HIS A 342 -4.49 22.98 1.42
N ALA A 343 -5.35 24.01 1.41
CA ALA A 343 -5.02 25.31 0.82
C ALA A 343 -3.87 26.03 1.57
N GLU A 344 -3.81 25.96 2.91
CA GLU A 344 -2.67 26.48 3.68
C GLU A 344 -1.38 25.77 3.28
N LEU A 345 -1.40 24.43 3.23
CA LEU A 345 -0.23 23.62 2.87
C LEU A 345 0.29 23.95 1.47
N LEU A 346 -0.59 24.15 0.50
CA LEU A 346 -0.22 24.54 -0.87
C LEU A 346 0.48 25.92 -0.91
N ARG A 347 0.02 26.88 -0.09
CA ARG A 347 0.62 28.22 0.02
C ARG A 347 1.95 28.22 0.78
N ARG A 348 2.05 27.38 1.81
CA ARG A 348 3.18 27.36 2.76
C ARG A 348 4.34 26.49 2.29
N GLU A 349 4.06 25.26 1.90
CA GLU A 349 5.04 24.21 1.58
C GLU A 349 4.56 23.38 0.36
N PRO A 350 4.62 23.91 -0.87
CA PRO A 350 4.19 23.18 -2.06
C PRO A 350 4.94 21.84 -2.24
N GLY A 351 6.20 21.76 -1.81
CA GLY A 351 7.00 20.54 -1.78
C GLY A 351 6.40 19.41 -0.93
N ALA A 352 5.57 19.72 0.07
CA ALA A 352 4.87 18.72 0.88
C ALA A 352 3.83 17.91 0.07
N LEU A 353 3.41 18.38 -1.11
CA LEU A 353 2.56 17.64 -2.06
C LEU A 353 3.39 16.74 -3.00
N GLY A 354 4.67 17.08 -3.21
CA GLY A 354 5.68 16.27 -3.90
C GLY A 354 6.27 15.14 -3.03
N MET A 355 6.02 15.14 -1.73
CA MET A 355 6.29 13.97 -0.88
C MET A 355 5.47 12.75 -1.33
N ARG A 356 5.99 11.55 -1.12
CA ARG A 356 5.32 10.29 -1.47
C ARG A 356 4.58 9.70 -0.26
N ARG A 357 3.60 8.83 -0.48
CA ARG A 357 2.88 8.09 0.57
C ARG A 357 2.51 6.68 0.10
N TRP A 358 2.44 5.74 1.03
CA TRP A 358 1.98 4.37 0.75
C TRP A 358 0.53 4.39 0.21
N SER A 359 0.34 3.87 -1.01
CA SER A 359 -0.99 3.77 -1.63
C SER A 359 -1.91 2.89 -0.79
N ARG A 360 -3.23 3.00 -1.00
CA ARG A 360 -4.19 2.16 -0.25
C ARG A 360 -4.07 0.70 -0.68
N LEU A 361 -3.80 0.45 -1.96
CA LEU A 361 -3.56 -0.87 -2.52
C LEU A 361 -2.26 -1.47 -1.95
N ALA A 362 -1.17 -0.69 -1.86
CA ALA A 362 0.07 -1.11 -1.20
C ALA A 362 -0.16 -1.55 0.26
N ARG A 363 -1.03 -0.87 1.00
CA ARG A 363 -1.42 -1.25 2.37
C ARG A 363 -2.25 -2.53 2.48
N LEU A 364 -2.67 -3.14 1.36
CA LEU A 364 -3.22 -4.51 1.30
C LEU A 364 -2.20 -5.50 0.71
N GLN A 365 -1.45 -5.09 -0.33
CA GLN A 365 -0.43 -5.92 -0.98
C GLN A 365 0.75 -6.22 -0.05
N LEU A 366 1.27 -5.23 0.67
CA LEU A 366 2.40 -5.41 1.60
C LEU A 366 1.98 -6.00 2.96
N ARG A 367 0.67 -6.15 3.22
CA ARG A 367 0.15 -6.63 4.51
C ARG A 367 0.21 -8.15 4.61
N HIS A 368 0.64 -8.65 5.76
CA HIS A 368 0.61 -10.07 6.15
C HIS A 368 -0.80 -10.48 6.56
N PHE A 369 -1.11 -11.77 6.49
CA PHE A 369 -2.29 -12.29 7.17
C PHE A 369 -2.13 -12.15 8.69
N ASN A 370 -3.22 -11.82 9.38
CA ASN A 370 -3.26 -11.58 10.84
C ASN A 370 -2.40 -10.42 11.39
N GLU A 371 -1.75 -9.61 10.57
CA GLU A 371 -1.04 -8.39 11.00
C GLU A 371 -2.05 -7.29 11.43
N LEU A 372 -1.96 -6.77 12.66
CA LEU A 372 -2.84 -5.70 13.14
C LEU A 372 -2.52 -4.34 12.47
N PRO A 373 -3.51 -3.43 12.35
CA PRO A 373 -3.32 -2.12 11.73
C PRO A 373 -2.20 -1.25 12.29
N HIS A 374 -1.80 -1.41 13.55
CA HIS A 374 -0.74 -0.60 14.16
C HIS A 374 0.66 -1.14 13.84
N GLU A 375 0.86 -2.46 13.89
CA GLU A 375 2.10 -3.11 13.45
C GLU A 375 2.41 -2.76 11.99
N LEU A 376 1.39 -2.81 11.10
CA LEU A 376 1.54 -2.43 9.70
C LEU A 376 2.02 -0.99 9.54
N ARG A 377 1.49 -0.05 10.34
CA ARG A 377 1.94 1.35 10.32
C ARG A 377 3.40 1.46 10.80
N ALA A 378 3.76 0.82 11.91
CA ALA A 378 5.12 0.85 12.45
C ALA A 378 6.17 0.23 11.50
N ARG A 379 5.78 -0.82 10.77
CA ARG A 379 6.61 -1.47 9.75
C ARG A 379 6.75 -0.63 8.48
N LEU A 380 5.63 -0.10 7.95
CA LEU A 380 5.65 0.79 6.78
C LEU A 380 6.28 2.18 7.07
N ALA A 381 6.28 2.64 8.32
CA ALA A 381 6.99 3.84 8.74
C ALA A 381 8.51 3.66 8.65
N ARG A 382 9.04 2.54 9.16
CA ARG A 382 10.47 2.19 9.04
C ARG A 382 10.88 1.96 7.58
N ALA A 383 10.04 1.27 6.80
CA ALA A 383 10.25 1.11 5.36
C ALA A 383 10.27 2.43 4.56
N TYR A 384 9.61 3.50 5.04
CA TYR A 384 9.38 4.72 4.26
C TYR A 384 10.67 5.46 3.86
N ARG A 385 11.64 5.59 4.77
CA ARG A 385 12.92 6.26 4.47
C ARG A 385 13.72 5.57 3.36
N PRO A 386 14.11 4.28 3.47
CA PRO A 386 14.86 3.61 2.39
C PRO A 386 14.04 3.51 1.09
N ALA A 387 12.71 3.32 1.17
CA ALA A 387 11.82 3.34 0.02
C ALA A 387 11.85 4.68 -0.75
N ALA A 388 11.81 5.80 -0.03
CA ALA A 388 11.85 7.13 -0.62
C ALA A 388 13.23 7.47 -1.22
N HIS A 389 14.33 7.07 -0.55
CA HIS A 389 15.67 7.25 -1.10
C HIS A 389 15.93 6.37 -2.33
N TYR A 390 15.47 5.11 -2.34
CA TYR A 390 15.53 4.25 -3.53
C TYR A 390 14.82 4.90 -4.73
N LEU A 391 13.59 5.41 -4.54
CA LEU A 391 12.82 6.03 -5.63
C LEU A 391 13.40 7.35 -6.15
N ARG A 392 14.26 8.03 -5.38
CA ARG A 392 15.07 9.18 -5.83
C ARG A 392 16.32 8.70 -6.59
N ALA A 393 17.09 7.78 -6.02
CA ALA A 393 18.35 7.31 -6.61
C ALA A 393 18.17 6.46 -7.89
N ALA A 394 17.08 5.69 -7.97
CA ALA A 394 16.72 4.90 -9.16
C ALA A 394 15.77 5.65 -10.12
N ALA A 395 15.59 6.97 -9.96
CA ALA A 395 14.74 7.74 -10.87
C ALA A 395 15.36 7.78 -12.28
N PRO A 396 14.58 7.57 -13.35
CA PRO A 396 15.08 7.76 -14.71
C PRO A 396 15.48 9.23 -14.90
N PRO A 397 16.59 9.52 -15.61
CA PRO A 397 17.04 10.89 -15.83
C PRO A 397 16.00 11.67 -16.64
N ALA A 398 15.37 12.65 -16.00
CA ALA A 398 14.38 13.54 -16.60
C ALA A 398 14.98 14.95 -16.75
N PRO A 399 15.87 15.19 -17.73
CA PRO A 399 16.57 16.48 -17.85
C PRO A 399 15.62 17.63 -18.18
N LEU A 400 14.56 17.38 -18.95
CA LEU A 400 13.61 18.42 -19.39
C LEU A 400 12.92 19.16 -18.22
N PRO A 401 12.22 18.50 -17.27
CA PRO A 401 11.61 19.22 -16.14
C PRO A 401 12.64 19.90 -15.24
N ALA A 402 13.82 19.32 -15.01
CA ALA A 402 14.87 19.94 -14.20
C ALA A 402 15.47 21.18 -14.87
N LEU A 403 15.68 21.15 -16.20
CA LEU A 403 16.14 22.29 -17.00
C LEU A 403 15.11 23.42 -17.01
N LEU A 404 13.84 23.09 -17.31
CA LEU A 404 12.74 24.04 -17.28
C LEU A 404 12.58 24.68 -15.89
N ALA A 405 12.67 23.89 -14.82
CA ALA A 405 12.62 24.38 -13.45
C ALA A 405 13.78 25.31 -13.10
N ARG A 406 15.01 24.99 -13.53
CA ARG A 406 16.19 25.85 -13.31
C ARG A 406 16.04 27.21 -14.00
N HIS A 407 15.55 27.25 -15.24
CA HIS A 407 15.31 28.51 -15.95
C HIS A 407 14.09 29.27 -15.41
N ALA A 408 12.96 28.61 -15.17
CA ALA A 408 11.78 29.24 -14.60
C ALA A 408 12.06 29.82 -13.20
N GLY A 409 12.81 29.10 -12.37
CA GLY A 409 13.27 29.58 -11.06
C GLY A 409 14.23 30.77 -11.18
N PHE A 410 15.10 30.81 -12.18
CA PHE A 410 15.95 31.98 -12.44
C PHE A 410 15.12 33.21 -12.82
N PHE A 411 14.23 33.11 -13.81
CA PHE A 411 13.40 34.26 -14.25
C PHE A 411 12.44 34.74 -13.16
N ALA A 412 11.76 33.81 -12.46
CA ALA A 412 10.87 34.18 -11.35
C ALA A 412 11.65 34.80 -10.18
N GLY A 413 12.83 34.27 -9.86
CA GLY A 413 13.70 34.79 -8.81
C GLY A 413 14.29 36.17 -9.14
N ALA A 414 14.68 36.41 -10.40
CA ALA A 414 15.22 37.71 -10.83
C ALA A 414 14.16 38.81 -10.78
N LEU A 415 12.94 38.54 -11.27
CA LEU A 415 11.82 39.49 -11.20
C LEU A 415 11.40 39.75 -9.75
N LEU A 416 11.33 38.71 -8.91
CA LEU A 416 11.01 38.85 -7.49
C LEU A 416 12.08 39.65 -6.73
N ALA A 417 13.37 39.41 -7.02
CA ALA A 417 14.48 40.14 -6.40
C ALA A 417 14.46 41.62 -6.79
N ALA A 418 14.17 41.94 -8.07
CA ALA A 418 14.02 43.32 -8.51
C ALA A 418 12.85 44.02 -7.77
N LEU A 419 11.66 43.39 -7.72
CA LEU A 419 10.52 43.95 -6.99
C LEU A 419 10.82 44.13 -5.50
N LEU A 420 11.48 43.15 -4.85
CA LEU A 420 11.89 43.25 -3.45
C LEU A 420 12.84 44.42 -3.20
N VAL A 421 13.82 44.66 -4.08
CA VAL A 421 14.73 45.81 -3.98
C VAL A 421 13.98 47.12 -4.15
N LEU A 422 13.02 47.21 -5.08
CA LEU A 422 12.18 48.40 -5.22
C LEU A 422 11.33 48.65 -3.96
N THR A 423 10.70 47.61 -3.39
CA THR A 423 9.87 47.76 -2.17
C THR A 423 10.67 48.08 -0.90
N VAL A 424 11.96 47.72 -0.86
CA VAL A 424 12.88 48.08 0.25
C VAL A 424 13.49 49.48 0.05
N TYR A 425 13.54 49.97 -1.19
CA TYR A 425 13.91 51.36 -1.49
C TYR A 425 12.74 52.32 -1.21
N ASP A 426 11.52 51.92 -1.56
CA ASP A 426 10.29 52.69 -1.36
C ASP A 426 9.09 51.76 -1.12
N GLU A 427 8.49 51.85 0.07
CA GLU A 427 7.35 51.03 0.49
C GLU A 427 6.07 51.36 -0.32
N ASP A 428 5.95 52.56 -0.90
CA ASP A 428 4.78 52.93 -1.73
C ASP A 428 4.69 52.06 -3.01
N VAL A 429 5.76 51.38 -3.41
CA VAL A 429 5.75 50.36 -4.48
C VAL A 429 4.80 49.20 -4.16
N LEU A 430 4.53 48.89 -2.88
CA LEU A 430 3.54 47.88 -2.49
C LEU A 430 2.08 48.32 -2.73
N ALA A 431 1.83 49.63 -2.86
CA ALA A 431 0.50 50.18 -3.15
C ALA A 431 0.18 50.21 -4.66
N VAL A 432 1.18 49.99 -5.52
CA VAL A 432 1.01 49.97 -6.98
C VAL A 432 0.20 48.73 -7.41
N GLU A 433 -0.69 48.92 -8.38
CA GLU A 433 -1.59 47.87 -8.85
C GLU A 433 -0.84 46.60 -9.27
N HIS A 434 -1.38 45.45 -8.87
CA HIS A 434 -0.85 44.11 -9.06
C HIS A 434 0.54 43.79 -8.49
N VAL A 435 1.33 44.73 -7.94
CA VAL A 435 2.70 44.44 -7.46
C VAL A 435 2.71 43.35 -6.37
N LEU A 436 1.87 43.47 -5.34
CA LEU A 436 1.78 42.46 -4.28
C LEU A 436 1.33 41.09 -4.81
N THR A 437 0.43 41.04 -5.81
CA THR A 437 0.01 39.79 -6.46
C THR A 437 1.09 39.21 -7.38
N ALA A 438 1.91 40.05 -8.01
CA ALA A 438 3.05 39.63 -8.80
C ALA A 438 4.15 39.05 -7.90
N MET A 439 4.51 39.73 -6.80
CA MET A 439 5.49 39.22 -5.82
C MET A 439 5.06 37.88 -5.22
N THR A 440 3.78 37.74 -4.83
CA THR A 440 3.26 36.46 -4.29
C THR A 440 3.19 35.38 -5.36
N GLY A 441 2.78 35.70 -6.60
CA GLY A 441 2.78 34.77 -7.72
C GLY A 441 4.19 34.28 -8.11
N LEU A 442 5.16 35.20 -8.20
CA LEU A 442 6.57 34.90 -8.48
C LEU A 442 7.21 34.09 -7.34
N GLY A 443 6.86 34.36 -6.08
CA GLY A 443 7.30 33.55 -4.93
C GLY A 443 6.77 32.12 -4.95
N VAL A 444 5.49 31.92 -5.33
CA VAL A 444 4.93 30.58 -5.54
C VAL A 444 5.58 29.89 -6.75
N ALA A 445 5.78 30.59 -7.87
CA ALA A 445 6.47 30.04 -9.04
C ALA A 445 7.91 29.61 -8.72
N LEU A 446 8.67 30.42 -7.97
CA LEU A 446 10.03 30.13 -7.54
C LEU A 446 10.11 28.92 -6.58
N THR A 447 9.20 28.84 -5.61
CA THR A 447 9.17 27.71 -4.65
C THR A 447 8.74 26.41 -5.33
N VAL A 448 7.75 26.45 -6.23
CA VAL A 448 7.37 25.30 -7.06
C VAL A 448 8.52 24.89 -7.99
N ALA A 449 9.20 25.83 -8.66
CA ALA A 449 10.35 25.53 -9.51
C ALA A 449 11.47 24.81 -8.73
N ARG A 450 11.82 25.29 -7.52
CA ARG A 450 12.81 24.62 -6.66
C ARG A 450 12.41 23.19 -6.26
N CYS A 451 11.12 22.85 -6.22
CA CYS A 451 10.66 21.47 -5.93
C CYS A 451 10.96 20.47 -7.06
N PHE A 452 11.32 20.93 -8.26
CA PHE A 452 11.69 20.09 -9.41
C PHE A 452 13.19 20.01 -9.68
N ILE A 453 14.02 20.72 -8.89
CA ILE A 453 15.48 20.65 -8.98
C ILE A 453 15.96 19.50 -8.08
N PRO A 454 16.67 18.48 -8.60
CA PRO A 454 17.14 17.35 -7.80
C PRO A 454 18.33 17.72 -6.89
N GLU A 455 18.43 17.06 -5.74
CA GLU A 455 19.57 17.16 -4.82
C GLU A 455 20.78 16.40 -5.39
N GLU A 456 21.88 17.09 -5.68
CA GLU A 456 23.05 16.51 -6.36
C GLU A 456 23.74 15.40 -5.52
N GLU A 457 23.69 15.49 -4.19
CA GLU A 457 24.29 14.51 -3.26
C GLU A 457 23.78 13.07 -3.44
N LEU A 458 22.58 12.89 -3.99
CA LEU A 458 21.94 11.57 -4.09
C LEU A 458 22.29 10.79 -5.37
N LEU A 459 22.89 11.43 -6.39
CA LEU A 459 23.18 10.80 -7.68
C LEU A 459 24.29 9.73 -7.63
N GLY A 460 25.16 9.77 -6.61
CA GLY A 460 26.33 8.89 -6.53
C GLY A 460 26.11 7.51 -5.89
N ARG A 461 24.91 7.19 -5.38
CA ARG A 461 24.66 5.94 -4.65
C ARG A 461 24.02 4.87 -5.53
N SER A 462 24.54 3.64 -5.45
CA SER A 462 23.91 2.50 -6.12
C SER A 462 22.53 2.20 -5.53
N PRO A 463 21.49 1.95 -6.35
CA PRO A 463 20.12 1.79 -5.85
C PRO A 463 19.85 0.42 -5.23
N LYS A 464 20.69 -0.59 -5.51
CA LYS A 464 20.52 -1.98 -5.08
C LYS A 464 20.51 -2.16 -3.54
N PRO A 465 21.46 -1.61 -2.75
CA PRO A 465 21.38 -1.67 -1.28
C PRO A 465 20.17 -0.90 -0.73
N LEU A 466 19.77 0.22 -1.33
CA LEU A 466 18.58 0.97 -0.89
C LEU A 466 17.29 0.17 -1.10
N LEU A 467 17.18 -0.59 -2.20
CA LEU A 467 16.09 -1.53 -2.43
C LEU A 467 16.09 -2.66 -1.40
N GLN A 468 17.25 -3.24 -1.10
CA GLN A 468 17.38 -4.29 -0.08
C GLN A 468 17.01 -3.79 1.32
N ALA A 469 17.38 -2.56 1.68
CA ALA A 469 16.97 -1.90 2.92
C ALA A 469 15.45 -1.65 3.00
N ALA A 470 14.82 -1.26 1.88
CA ALA A 470 13.37 -1.13 1.82
C ALA A 470 12.67 -2.50 1.94
N LEU A 471 13.17 -3.51 1.22
CA LEU A 471 12.66 -4.87 1.22
C LEU A 471 12.71 -5.52 2.62
N ALA A 472 13.79 -5.28 3.37
CA ALA A 472 13.97 -5.72 4.76
C ALA A 472 12.75 -5.39 5.63
N HIS A 473 12.16 -4.20 5.48
CA HIS A 473 10.99 -3.78 6.25
C HIS A 473 9.66 -4.02 5.52
N MET A 474 9.64 -3.99 4.18
CA MET A 474 8.43 -4.26 3.38
C MET A 474 8.02 -5.73 3.40
N HIS A 475 8.98 -6.65 3.53
CA HIS A 475 8.89 -8.12 3.44
C HIS A 475 8.33 -8.65 2.10
N TYR A 476 7.80 -7.80 1.23
CA TYR A 476 7.23 -8.16 -0.06
C TYR A 476 7.56 -7.09 -1.11
N LEU A 477 7.89 -7.54 -2.32
CA LEU A 477 7.90 -6.74 -3.53
C LEU A 477 7.08 -7.51 -4.57
N PRO A 478 5.89 -7.03 -4.98
CA PRO A 478 5.06 -7.74 -5.97
C PRO A 478 5.73 -7.75 -7.34
N GLU A 479 6.19 -8.93 -7.78
CA GLU A 479 6.85 -9.10 -9.08
C GLU A 479 5.87 -9.05 -10.25
N GLU A 480 6.22 -8.31 -11.30
CA GLU A 480 5.54 -8.36 -12.60
C GLU A 480 6.28 -9.28 -13.57
N PRO A 481 5.59 -10.20 -14.28
CA PRO A 481 6.23 -11.07 -15.25
C PRO A 481 6.58 -10.33 -16.55
N GLY A 482 7.76 -10.62 -17.11
CA GLY A 482 8.03 -10.46 -18.55
C GLY A 482 8.82 -9.22 -19.00
N SER A 483 9.56 -8.51 -18.15
CA SER A 483 10.43 -7.41 -18.61
C SER A 483 11.71 -7.23 -17.79
N VAL A 484 12.65 -6.43 -18.30
CA VAL A 484 13.99 -6.21 -17.72
C VAL A 484 13.89 -5.71 -16.28
N ARG A 485 14.45 -6.51 -15.36
CA ARG A 485 14.17 -6.45 -13.91
C ARG A 485 14.35 -5.04 -13.31
N GLU A 486 15.41 -4.33 -13.66
CA GLU A 486 15.78 -3.07 -13.00
C GLU A 486 14.87 -1.88 -13.35
N ALA A 487 14.47 -1.73 -14.63
CA ALA A 487 13.55 -0.67 -15.05
C ALA A 487 12.12 -0.89 -14.52
N ASN A 488 11.70 -2.15 -14.43
CA ASN A 488 10.38 -2.53 -13.93
C ASN A 488 10.24 -2.26 -12.41
N THR A 489 11.28 -2.53 -11.61
CA THR A 489 11.22 -2.33 -10.15
C THR A 489 11.00 -0.87 -9.74
N HIS A 490 11.56 0.13 -10.44
CA HIS A 490 11.25 1.53 -10.14
C HIS A 490 9.77 1.84 -10.32
N HIS A 491 9.18 1.35 -11.43
CA HIS A 491 7.76 1.54 -11.72
C HIS A 491 6.86 0.87 -10.68
N GLN A 492 7.08 -0.42 -10.38
CA GLN A 492 6.39 -1.17 -9.32
C GLN A 492 6.44 -0.42 -7.98
N MET A 493 7.64 -0.02 -7.57
CA MET A 493 7.85 0.68 -6.31
C MET A 493 7.20 2.07 -6.29
N SER A 494 7.08 2.72 -7.46
CA SER A 494 6.36 4.00 -7.60
C SER A 494 4.83 3.85 -7.48
N GLN A 495 4.25 2.71 -7.90
CA GLN A 495 2.84 2.36 -7.65
C GLN A 495 2.59 2.10 -6.16
N LEU A 496 3.55 1.49 -5.46
CA LEU A 496 3.46 1.26 -4.01
C LEU A 496 3.56 2.58 -3.20
N LEU A 497 4.49 3.45 -3.58
CA LEU A 497 4.77 4.73 -2.91
C LEU A 497 4.46 5.94 -3.81
N GLN A 498 3.18 6.11 -4.13
CA GLN A 498 2.68 7.19 -5.01
C GLN A 498 2.81 8.59 -4.38
N TYR A 499 2.84 9.64 -5.21
CA TYR A 499 2.90 11.03 -4.73
C TYR A 499 1.65 11.43 -3.92
N LYS A 500 1.82 12.29 -2.91
CA LYS A 500 0.71 12.83 -2.11
C LYS A 500 -0.30 13.57 -3.01
N ALA A 501 0.18 14.37 -3.97
CA ALA A 501 -0.66 15.02 -4.98
C ALA A 501 -1.55 14.02 -5.77
N ILE A 502 -0.94 12.97 -6.35
CA ILE A 502 -1.69 11.93 -7.10
C ILE A 502 -2.76 11.30 -6.22
N SER A 503 -2.43 10.97 -4.97
CA SER A 503 -3.37 10.29 -4.06
C SER A 503 -4.36 11.26 -3.37
N LEU A 504 -4.22 12.58 -3.53
CA LEU A 504 -5.29 13.54 -3.23
C LEU A 504 -6.24 13.65 -4.43
N LEU A 505 -5.72 13.64 -5.65
CA LEU A 505 -6.52 13.57 -6.88
C LEU A 505 -7.33 12.26 -6.96
N GLU A 506 -6.75 11.13 -6.54
CA GLU A 506 -7.41 9.82 -6.39
C GLU A 506 -8.65 9.89 -5.48
N GLU A 507 -8.54 10.59 -4.35
CA GLU A 507 -9.65 10.73 -3.37
C GLU A 507 -10.66 11.79 -3.81
N LEU A 508 -10.23 12.85 -4.50
CA LEU A 508 -11.11 13.89 -5.06
C LEU A 508 -11.94 13.37 -6.25
N LEU A 509 -11.33 12.62 -7.17
CA LEU A 509 -12.02 11.95 -8.28
C LEU A 509 -12.78 10.69 -7.86
N SER A 510 -12.61 10.23 -6.61
CA SER A 510 -13.28 9.04 -6.08
C SER A 510 -14.78 8.96 -6.35
N PRO A 511 -15.60 10.05 -6.22
CA PRO A 511 -17.04 9.96 -6.46
C PRO A 511 -17.41 9.61 -7.90
N VAL A 512 -16.57 10.00 -8.87
CA VAL A 512 -16.75 9.71 -10.30
C VAL A 512 -16.19 8.33 -10.65
N LEU A 513 -14.98 8.01 -10.16
CA LEU A 513 -14.28 6.76 -10.50
C LEU A 513 -14.84 5.53 -9.79
N THR A 514 -15.45 5.67 -8.61
CA THR A 514 -16.03 4.54 -7.85
C THR A 514 -17.20 3.85 -8.58
N PRO A 515 -18.26 4.53 -9.04
CA PRO A 515 -19.34 3.86 -9.77
C PRO A 515 -18.85 3.24 -11.09
N LEU A 516 -17.89 3.86 -11.78
CA LEU A 516 -17.26 3.29 -12.98
C LEU A 516 -16.50 2.00 -12.64
N ALA A 517 -15.71 1.96 -11.57
CA ALA A 517 -15.03 0.75 -11.11
C ALA A 517 -16.02 -0.38 -10.74
N LEU A 518 -17.12 -0.05 -10.05
CA LEU A 518 -18.16 -1.03 -9.70
C LEU A 518 -18.84 -1.64 -10.95
N LEU A 519 -19.12 -0.83 -11.96
CA LEU A 519 -19.78 -1.26 -13.21
C LEU A 519 -18.84 -2.00 -14.17
N LEU A 520 -17.61 -1.52 -14.35
CA LEU A 520 -16.69 -2.00 -15.38
C LEU A 520 -15.73 -3.10 -14.90
N TRP A 521 -15.35 -3.09 -13.61
CA TRP A 521 -14.42 -4.10 -13.04
C TRP A 521 -15.15 -5.15 -12.21
N PHE A 522 -15.93 -4.74 -11.20
CA PHE A 522 -16.51 -5.70 -10.25
C PHE A 522 -17.71 -6.47 -10.82
N ARG A 523 -18.55 -5.84 -11.64
CA ARG A 523 -19.74 -6.49 -12.23
C ARG A 523 -19.42 -7.70 -13.14
N PRO A 524 -18.49 -7.64 -14.11
CA PRO A 524 -18.14 -8.84 -14.88
C PRO A 524 -17.58 -9.95 -13.97
N ARG A 525 -16.61 -9.60 -13.11
CA ARG A 525 -15.88 -10.51 -12.20
C ARG A 525 -16.68 -11.03 -10.99
N ALA A 526 -17.99 -10.78 -10.94
CA ALA A 526 -18.86 -11.19 -9.83
C ALA A 526 -18.87 -12.71 -9.59
N LEU A 527 -18.69 -13.53 -10.63
CA LEU A 527 -18.60 -14.99 -10.48
C LEU A 527 -17.33 -15.40 -9.72
N GLU A 528 -16.17 -14.87 -10.14
CA GLU A 528 -14.88 -15.09 -9.48
C GLU A 528 -14.91 -14.71 -7.99
N ILE A 529 -15.65 -13.65 -7.63
CA ILE A 529 -15.81 -13.19 -6.25
C ILE A 529 -16.64 -14.20 -5.43
N ILE A 530 -17.73 -14.74 -5.99
CA ILE A 530 -18.54 -15.79 -5.34
C ILE A 530 -17.71 -17.07 -5.18
N ASP A 531 -17.04 -17.52 -6.23
CA ASP A 531 -16.16 -18.70 -6.19
C ASP A 531 -14.99 -18.49 -5.21
N PHE A 532 -14.42 -17.30 -5.10
CA PHE A 532 -13.41 -16.97 -4.08
C PHE A 532 -13.95 -17.17 -2.66
N PHE A 533 -15.14 -16.62 -2.35
CA PHE A 533 -15.74 -16.81 -1.03
C PHE A 533 -16.18 -18.26 -0.75
N ARG A 534 -16.50 -19.06 -1.77
CA ARG A 534 -16.75 -20.50 -1.61
C ARG A 534 -15.46 -21.27 -1.26
N HIS A 535 -14.39 -21.12 -2.04
CA HIS A 535 -13.18 -21.95 -1.89
C HIS A 535 -12.24 -21.52 -0.75
N PHE A 536 -12.21 -20.22 -0.41
CA PHE A 536 -11.27 -19.63 0.55
C PHE A 536 -11.92 -19.19 1.88
N THR A 537 -13.05 -19.81 2.23
CA THR A 537 -13.69 -19.72 3.55
C THR A 537 -13.56 -21.07 4.25
N VAL A 538 -13.17 -21.06 5.52
CA VAL A 538 -13.10 -22.25 6.39
C VAL A 538 -13.77 -21.92 7.72
N ASP A 539 -14.65 -22.80 8.19
CA ASP A 539 -15.23 -22.69 9.52
C ASP A 539 -14.21 -23.16 10.57
N VAL A 540 -13.92 -22.30 11.54
CA VAL A 540 -12.97 -22.54 12.62
C VAL A 540 -13.74 -22.69 13.93
N SER A 541 -13.64 -23.86 14.57
CA SER A 541 -14.47 -24.21 15.73
C SER A 541 -14.46 -23.12 16.82
N GLY A 542 -15.64 -22.64 17.20
CA GLY A 542 -15.83 -21.54 18.15
C GLY A 542 -15.57 -20.13 17.62
N VAL A 543 -14.95 -19.95 16.45
CA VAL A 543 -14.72 -18.64 15.79
C VAL A 543 -15.66 -18.40 14.61
N GLY A 544 -16.10 -19.43 13.89
CA GLY A 544 -16.92 -19.30 12.68
C GLY A 544 -16.08 -19.17 11.40
N ASP A 545 -16.67 -18.61 10.35
CA ASP A 545 -16.08 -18.56 9.00
C ASP A 545 -14.91 -17.55 8.88
N VAL A 546 -13.71 -18.06 8.66
CA VAL A 546 -12.46 -17.29 8.51
C VAL A 546 -11.87 -17.52 7.11
N CYS A 547 -11.17 -16.52 6.57
CA CYS A 547 -10.44 -16.64 5.31
C CYS A 547 -9.34 -17.72 5.44
N SER A 548 -9.33 -18.71 4.55
CA SER A 548 -8.46 -19.89 4.66
C SER A 548 -6.96 -19.55 4.67
N PHE A 549 -6.54 -18.53 3.92
CA PHE A 549 -5.18 -18.00 3.94
C PHE A 549 -4.74 -17.48 5.32
N ALA A 550 -5.68 -17.01 6.14
CA ALA A 550 -5.41 -16.54 7.50
C ALA A 550 -5.23 -17.66 8.54
N LEU A 551 -5.40 -18.92 8.15
CA LEU A 551 -4.92 -20.07 8.92
C LEU A 551 -3.40 -20.24 8.80
N MET A 552 -2.77 -19.61 7.80
CA MET A 552 -1.32 -19.68 7.54
C MET A 552 -0.82 -21.12 7.33
N ASP A 553 -1.69 -21.94 6.72
CA ASP A 553 -1.42 -23.33 6.37
C ASP A 553 -0.57 -23.45 5.10
N VAL A 554 0.70 -23.78 5.32
CA VAL A 554 1.72 -24.00 4.29
C VAL A 554 1.35 -25.17 3.35
N ARG A 555 0.63 -26.18 3.84
CA ARG A 555 0.27 -27.36 3.04
C ARG A 555 -0.76 -27.02 1.98
N ARG A 556 -1.83 -26.28 2.35
CA ARG A 556 -2.95 -25.93 1.47
C ARG A 556 -2.75 -24.64 0.68
N HIS A 557 -1.93 -23.71 1.18
CA HIS A 557 -1.77 -22.37 0.60
C HIS A 557 -0.31 -21.94 0.38
N GLY A 558 0.67 -22.81 0.62
CA GLY A 558 2.09 -22.51 0.42
C GLY A 558 2.51 -22.47 -1.05
N HIS A 559 3.50 -21.65 -1.36
CA HIS A 559 4.00 -21.42 -2.71
C HIS A 559 5.26 -22.26 -3.00
N PRO A 560 5.28 -23.10 -4.06
CA PRO A 560 6.34 -24.09 -4.27
C PRO A 560 7.73 -23.49 -4.56
N GLN A 561 7.83 -22.20 -4.89
CA GLN A 561 9.11 -21.48 -5.05
C GLN A 561 9.63 -20.83 -3.74
N TRP A 562 8.98 -21.06 -2.60
CA TRP A 562 9.38 -20.57 -1.25
C TRP A 562 9.54 -21.72 -0.24
N LEU A 563 9.41 -22.96 -0.72
CA LEU A 563 9.31 -24.18 0.07
C LEU A 563 10.24 -25.25 -0.50
N SER A 564 10.58 -26.26 0.30
CA SER A 564 11.24 -27.46 -0.22
C SER A 564 10.23 -28.36 -0.93
N ALA A 565 10.71 -29.19 -1.86
CA ALA A 565 9.88 -30.09 -2.64
C ALA A 565 9.01 -30.99 -1.75
N GLY A 566 7.73 -31.17 -2.12
CA GLY A 566 6.77 -32.01 -1.39
C GLY A 566 6.10 -31.38 -0.17
N GLN A 567 6.38 -30.12 0.17
CA GLN A 567 5.79 -29.46 1.35
C GLN A 567 4.40 -28.81 1.12
N THR A 568 4.00 -28.58 -0.14
CA THR A 568 2.72 -27.96 -0.51
C THR A 568 1.95 -28.84 -1.48
N GLU A 569 0.65 -29.00 -1.22
CA GLU A 569 -0.34 -29.65 -2.10
C GLU A 569 -1.11 -28.58 -2.91
N ALA A 570 -0.79 -27.30 -2.73
CA ALA A 570 -1.54 -26.18 -3.29
C ALA A 570 -1.37 -26.08 -4.81
N SER A 571 -2.49 -26.25 -5.53
CA SER A 571 -2.55 -25.94 -6.96
C SER A 571 -2.36 -24.44 -7.23
N ILE A 572 -2.13 -24.06 -8.50
CA ILE A 572 -1.92 -22.65 -8.92
C ILE A 572 -3.11 -21.77 -8.48
N SER A 573 -4.33 -22.31 -8.50
CA SER A 573 -5.52 -21.59 -8.03
C SER A 573 -5.55 -21.43 -6.51
N GLN A 574 -5.03 -22.39 -5.74
CA GLN A 574 -5.16 -22.43 -4.28
C GLN A 574 -4.01 -21.76 -3.51
N ARG A 575 -2.77 -21.80 -4.02
CA ARG A 575 -1.59 -21.21 -3.38
C ARG A 575 -1.72 -19.70 -3.13
N ALA A 576 -0.99 -19.14 -2.16
CA ALA A 576 -0.80 -17.70 -2.08
C ALA A 576 0.36 -17.27 -3.00
N GLU A 577 0.19 -16.18 -3.76
CA GLU A 577 1.29 -15.59 -4.52
C GLU A 577 2.27 -14.85 -3.58
N GLY A 578 3.53 -14.69 -4.00
CA GLY A 578 4.51 -13.83 -3.35
C GLY A 578 4.99 -14.27 -1.96
N GLY A 579 5.02 -15.57 -1.65
CA GLY A 579 5.51 -16.08 -0.36
C GLY A 579 4.64 -15.66 0.85
N LYS A 580 3.39 -15.28 0.60
CA LYS A 580 2.53 -14.66 1.62
C LYS A 580 2.19 -15.57 2.78
N THR A 581 2.01 -16.87 2.57
CA THR A 581 1.63 -17.82 3.61
C THR A 581 2.79 -18.01 4.60
N GLU A 582 3.98 -18.19 4.04
CA GLU A 582 5.25 -18.44 4.71
C GLU A 582 5.71 -17.23 5.53
N LEU A 583 5.75 -16.06 4.90
CA LEU A 583 6.17 -14.82 5.54
C LEU A 583 5.15 -14.31 6.58
N SER A 584 3.86 -14.57 6.39
CA SER A 584 2.83 -14.27 7.41
C SER A 584 2.94 -15.20 8.62
N LEU A 585 3.08 -16.51 8.38
CA LEU A 585 3.29 -17.52 9.42
C LEU A 585 4.48 -17.16 10.30
N MET A 586 5.64 -16.94 9.67
CA MET A 586 6.89 -16.65 10.38
C MET A 586 6.78 -15.37 11.21
N ARG A 587 6.25 -14.30 10.62
CA ARG A 587 6.02 -13.03 11.31
C ARG A 587 5.07 -13.19 12.49
N PHE A 588 4.02 -14.00 12.35
CA PHE A 588 3.08 -14.24 13.43
C PHE A 588 3.72 -15.01 14.58
N SER A 589 4.52 -16.05 14.31
CA SER A 589 5.26 -16.79 15.35
C SER A 589 6.32 -15.94 16.06
N LEU A 590 7.03 -15.05 15.36
CA LEU A 590 8.01 -14.14 15.98
C LEU A 590 7.35 -13.07 16.86
N ALA A 591 6.17 -12.57 16.45
CA ALA A 591 5.40 -11.62 17.26
C ALA A 591 4.70 -12.29 18.47
N HIS A 592 4.39 -13.58 18.38
CA HIS A 592 3.60 -14.34 19.37
C HIS A 592 4.33 -15.62 19.82
N PRO A 593 5.43 -15.52 20.59
CA PRO A 593 6.24 -16.68 21.00
C PRO A 593 5.51 -17.67 21.93
N ARG A 594 4.33 -17.30 22.46
CA ARG A 594 3.46 -18.18 23.26
C ARG A 594 2.50 -18.99 22.39
N TRP A 595 2.23 -18.56 21.16
CA TRP A 595 1.39 -19.29 20.22
C TRP A 595 2.14 -20.49 19.62
N ARG A 596 1.48 -21.65 19.59
CA ARG A 596 2.01 -22.86 18.97
C ARG A 596 1.42 -23.05 17.58
N PRO A 597 2.22 -23.05 16.49
CA PRO A 597 1.73 -23.31 15.14
C PRO A 597 1.22 -24.75 14.98
N PRO A 598 0.28 -25.01 14.05
CA PRO A 598 -0.18 -26.37 13.75
C PRO A 598 0.93 -27.21 13.12
N GLY A 599 0.85 -28.54 13.26
CA GLY A 599 1.98 -29.47 13.05
C GLY A 599 2.60 -29.58 11.64
N HIS A 600 1.98 -29.02 10.60
CA HIS A 600 2.62 -28.83 9.30
C HIS A 600 3.44 -27.52 9.27
N SER A 601 2.86 -26.44 9.79
CA SER A 601 3.49 -25.12 9.89
C SER A 601 4.65 -25.10 10.92
N SER A 602 4.61 -25.92 11.99
CA SER A 602 5.74 -26.06 12.92
C SER A 602 6.97 -26.66 12.23
N ARG A 603 6.79 -27.77 11.48
CA ARG A 603 7.87 -28.45 10.74
C ARG A 603 8.55 -27.54 9.73
N PHE A 604 7.77 -26.69 9.04
CA PHE A 604 8.33 -25.69 8.13
C PHE A 604 9.25 -24.69 8.86
N LEU A 605 8.82 -24.17 10.02
CA LEU A 605 9.63 -23.23 10.81
C LEU A 605 10.86 -23.90 11.43
N GLU A 606 10.74 -25.16 11.86
CA GLU A 606 11.86 -25.99 12.32
C GLU A 606 12.89 -26.18 11.19
N GLN A 607 12.45 -26.66 10.02
CA GLN A 607 13.31 -26.87 8.86
C GLN A 607 13.96 -25.57 8.34
N LEU A 608 13.26 -24.44 8.40
CA LEU A 608 13.81 -23.13 8.04
C LEU A 608 14.93 -22.70 9.01
N ARG A 609 14.71 -22.84 10.32
CA ARG A 609 15.71 -22.55 11.36
C ARG A 609 16.92 -23.47 11.22
N ASP A 610 16.69 -24.77 11.04
CA ASP A 610 17.76 -25.76 10.90
C ASP A 610 18.58 -25.51 9.61
N ARG A 611 17.94 -25.05 8.53
CA ARG A 611 18.62 -24.62 7.29
C ARG A 611 19.42 -23.32 7.48
N VAL A 612 18.89 -22.34 8.20
CA VAL A 612 19.64 -21.13 8.58
C VAL A 612 20.87 -21.50 9.40
N GLN A 613 20.77 -22.44 10.34
CA GLN A 613 21.93 -22.92 11.11
C GLN A 613 22.96 -23.65 10.24
N GLN A 614 22.53 -24.43 9.25
CA GLN A 614 23.43 -25.07 8.27
C GLN A 614 24.17 -24.04 7.41
N ASP A 615 23.46 -23.07 6.81
CA ASP A 615 24.08 -22.04 5.96
C ASP A 615 25.01 -21.11 6.77
N ALA A 616 24.68 -20.84 8.04
CA ALA A 616 25.55 -20.13 8.99
C ALA A 616 26.83 -20.91 9.32
N ALA A 617 26.72 -22.23 9.55
CA ALA A 617 27.87 -23.08 9.83
C ALA A 617 28.79 -23.23 8.60
N LEU A 618 28.22 -23.31 7.40
CA LEU A 618 28.98 -23.28 6.14
C LEU A 618 29.74 -21.95 5.97
N TRP A 619 29.11 -20.82 6.29
CA TRP A 619 29.77 -19.51 6.27
C TRP A 619 30.94 -19.41 7.27
N ALA A 620 30.76 -19.94 8.49
CA ALA A 620 31.80 -19.99 9.50
C ALA A 620 32.98 -20.93 9.13
N ALA A 621 32.72 -21.94 8.30
CA ALA A 621 33.75 -22.87 7.80
C ALA A 621 34.55 -22.32 6.60
N THR A 622 34.05 -21.31 5.87
CA THR A 622 34.81 -20.69 4.77
C THR A 622 35.97 -19.84 5.30
N PRO A 623 37.24 -20.12 4.91
CA PRO A 623 38.41 -19.41 5.43
C PRO A 623 38.60 -18.04 4.73
N ILE A 624 37.78 -17.06 5.08
CA ILE A 624 37.95 -15.67 4.65
C ILE A 624 39.18 -15.08 5.35
N ARG A 625 40.32 -15.10 4.67
CA ARG A 625 41.61 -14.57 5.15
C ARG A 625 41.65 -13.04 5.09
N SER A 626 40.91 -12.37 5.97
CA SER A 626 41.11 -10.95 6.22
C SER A 626 42.48 -10.70 6.87
N PRO A 627 43.21 -9.63 6.49
CA PRO A 627 44.36 -9.19 7.26
C PRO A 627 43.89 -8.62 8.62
N PRO A 628 44.66 -8.79 9.70
CA PRO A 628 44.26 -8.30 11.02
C PRO A 628 44.42 -6.78 11.13
N THR A 629 43.34 -6.04 10.90
CA THR A 629 43.26 -4.61 11.26
C THR A 629 43.14 -4.50 12.79
N PRO A 630 44.12 -3.94 13.51
CA PRO A 630 44.03 -3.84 14.97
C PRO A 630 43.01 -2.77 15.37
N GLY A 631 42.03 -3.12 16.20
CA GLY A 631 41.15 -2.15 16.87
C GLY A 631 39.66 -2.53 17.01
N LEU A 632 39.16 -3.50 16.24
CA LEU A 632 37.73 -3.85 16.22
C LEU A 632 37.48 -5.28 16.74
N GLY A 633 37.56 -5.43 18.07
CA GLY A 633 37.11 -6.63 18.79
C GLY A 633 35.58 -6.65 19.01
N PRO A 634 35.01 -7.78 19.48
CA PRO A 634 33.57 -7.96 19.66
C PRO A 634 33.02 -7.28 20.94
N SER A 635 33.38 -6.01 21.16
CA SER A 635 33.12 -5.26 22.40
C SER A 635 32.04 -4.18 22.26
N PHE A 636 31.11 -4.34 21.32
CA PHE A 636 30.05 -3.35 21.00
C PHE A 636 28.70 -3.60 21.68
N LEU A 637 28.64 -4.48 22.68
CA LEU A 637 27.40 -4.86 23.38
C LEU A 637 27.31 -4.39 24.85
N SER A 638 28.29 -3.66 25.40
CA SER A 638 28.21 -3.16 26.79
C SER A 638 27.60 -1.76 26.95
N ASP A 639 27.66 -0.88 25.94
CA ASP A 639 27.21 0.51 26.09
C ASP A 639 26.50 1.06 24.83
N SER A 640 25.18 0.99 24.81
CA SER A 640 24.27 2.03 24.28
C SER A 640 22.81 1.56 24.34
N THR A 641 21.94 2.31 25.04
CA THR A 641 20.53 1.94 25.24
C THR A 641 19.61 2.21 24.05
N THR A 642 20.16 2.64 22.90
CA THR A 642 19.42 2.91 21.65
C THR A 642 20.30 2.63 20.42
N SER A 643 19.76 1.90 19.43
CA SER A 643 20.22 1.70 18.02
C SER A 643 20.78 0.32 17.59
N ALA A 644 21.04 -0.63 18.50
CA ALA A 644 21.66 -1.92 18.16
C ALA A 644 21.06 -2.69 16.94
N PRO A 645 19.74 -2.87 16.77
CA PRO A 645 19.19 -3.60 15.62
C PRO A 645 19.31 -2.84 14.28
N GLU A 646 19.26 -1.50 14.31
CA GLU A 646 19.48 -0.70 13.09
C GLU A 646 20.97 -0.70 12.69
N ALA A 647 21.88 -0.75 13.65
CA ALA A 647 23.32 -0.91 13.39
C ALA A 647 23.65 -2.28 12.75
N LEU A 648 22.99 -3.36 13.16
CA LEU A 648 23.13 -4.70 12.56
C LEU A 648 22.55 -4.79 11.14
N LEU A 649 21.46 -4.07 10.86
CA LEU A 649 20.95 -3.94 9.49
C LEU A 649 21.86 -3.03 8.65
N ALA A 650 22.42 -1.97 9.22
CA ALA A 650 23.37 -1.10 8.53
C ALA A 650 24.67 -1.85 8.16
N SER A 651 25.21 -2.70 9.04
CA SER A 651 26.42 -3.48 8.73
C SER A 651 26.22 -4.45 7.56
N LEU A 652 25.03 -5.07 7.42
CA LEU A 652 24.65 -5.84 6.23
C LEU A 652 24.56 -5.00 4.96
N LEU A 653 24.05 -3.77 5.07
CA LEU A 653 23.93 -2.84 3.94
C LEU A 653 25.27 -2.20 3.54
N LEU A 654 26.27 -2.26 4.41
CA LEU A 654 27.65 -1.82 4.15
C LEU A 654 28.55 -2.92 3.56
N HIS A 655 28.29 -4.20 3.82
CA HIS A 655 29.07 -5.32 3.25
C HIS A 655 29.22 -5.35 1.71
N PRO A 656 28.25 -4.92 0.87
CA PRO A 656 28.44 -4.88 -0.58
C PRO A 656 29.28 -3.69 -1.09
N LEU A 657 29.98 -2.95 -0.23
CA LEU A 657 30.82 -1.80 -0.61
C LEU A 657 32.32 -2.12 -0.79
N LEU A 658 32.75 -3.37 -0.58
CA LEU A 658 34.11 -3.80 -0.93
C LEU A 658 34.26 -3.81 -2.48
N PRO A 659 35.26 -3.11 -3.04
CA PRO A 659 35.43 -3.04 -4.50
C PRO A 659 35.84 -4.40 -5.07
N PRO A 660 35.32 -4.80 -6.25
CA PRO A 660 35.63 -6.07 -6.88
C PRO A 660 37.04 -6.06 -7.48
N ARG A 661 38.05 -6.34 -6.66
CA ARG A 661 39.44 -6.52 -7.12
C ARG A 661 39.92 -7.93 -6.80
N GLU A 662 39.90 -8.76 -7.85
CA GLU A 662 40.60 -10.05 -7.97
C GLU A 662 40.33 -11.08 -6.85
N LEU A 663 39.13 -11.66 -6.88
CA LEU A 663 38.81 -12.91 -6.18
C LEU A 663 38.18 -13.94 -7.13
N SER A 664 38.43 -15.21 -6.85
CA SER A 664 38.05 -16.41 -7.62
C SER A 664 36.53 -16.56 -7.85
N PRO A 665 36.06 -17.32 -8.88
CA PRO A 665 34.66 -17.37 -9.33
C PRO A 665 33.62 -17.96 -8.34
N VAL A 666 34.02 -18.29 -7.11
CA VAL A 666 33.07 -18.65 -6.03
C VAL A 666 32.56 -17.35 -5.40
N ALA A 667 31.49 -16.79 -5.97
CA ALA A 667 30.83 -15.61 -5.42
C ALA A 667 30.35 -15.86 -3.98
N SER A 668 30.62 -14.91 -3.08
CA SER A 668 30.21 -15.00 -1.67
C SER A 668 28.68 -15.06 -1.54
N CYS A 669 28.13 -16.22 -1.16
CA CYS A 669 26.69 -16.43 -1.06
C CYS A 669 26.06 -15.48 -0.02
N PRO A 670 25.25 -14.49 -0.42
CA PRO A 670 24.75 -13.47 0.50
C PRO A 670 23.72 -14.02 1.49
N ALA A 671 23.09 -15.15 1.16
CA ALA A 671 22.23 -15.93 2.05
C ALA A 671 23.00 -16.55 3.25
N ALA A 672 24.26 -16.93 3.06
CA ALA A 672 25.06 -17.54 4.12
C ALA A 672 25.53 -16.49 5.15
N ALA A 673 25.86 -15.28 4.67
CA ALA A 673 26.16 -14.13 5.52
C ALA A 673 24.94 -13.64 6.33
N THR A 674 23.73 -13.60 5.74
CA THR A 674 22.49 -13.26 6.47
C THR A 674 22.10 -14.36 7.46
N ALA A 675 22.28 -15.63 7.10
CA ALA A 675 22.09 -16.77 8.00
C ALA A 675 23.01 -16.72 9.23
N SER A 676 24.28 -16.34 9.07
CA SER A 676 25.22 -16.17 10.19
C SER A 676 24.74 -15.14 11.22
N LEU A 677 24.21 -14.00 10.76
CA LEU A 677 23.66 -12.98 11.65
C LEU A 677 22.35 -13.41 12.32
N LEU A 678 21.50 -14.16 11.62
CA LEU A 678 20.31 -14.80 12.21
C LEU A 678 20.67 -15.80 13.33
N ALA A 679 21.72 -16.61 13.13
CA ALA A 679 22.22 -17.52 14.16
C ALA A 679 22.73 -16.76 15.40
N SER A 680 23.42 -15.63 15.21
CA SER A 680 23.89 -14.80 16.33
C SER A 680 22.75 -14.14 17.14
N LEU A 681 21.69 -13.67 16.46
CA LEU A 681 20.54 -13.02 17.11
C LEU A 681 19.65 -14.03 17.85
N SER A 682 19.38 -15.18 17.24
CA SER A 682 18.60 -16.25 17.87
C SER A 682 19.35 -16.88 19.06
N GLY A 683 20.69 -16.95 19.01
CA GLY A 683 21.52 -17.33 20.16
C GLY A 683 21.48 -16.33 21.34
N SER A 684 21.33 -15.03 21.07
CA SER A 684 21.14 -14.02 22.13
C SER A 684 19.77 -14.15 22.80
N MET A 685 18.71 -14.39 22.01
CA MET A 685 17.36 -14.57 22.54
C MET A 685 17.21 -15.83 23.42
N SER A 686 17.93 -16.92 23.11
CA SER A 686 17.86 -18.15 23.91
C SER A 686 18.57 -18.01 25.26
N GLN A 687 19.70 -17.28 25.33
CA GLN A 687 20.36 -16.95 26.60
C GLN A 687 19.47 -16.06 27.48
N ALA A 688 18.90 -14.99 26.93
CA ALA A 688 17.97 -14.11 27.66
C ALA A 688 16.70 -14.82 28.15
N GLY A 689 16.36 -15.99 27.59
CA GLY A 689 15.27 -16.85 28.03
C GLY A 689 15.61 -17.86 29.13
N HIS A 690 16.90 -18.09 29.46
CA HIS A 690 17.33 -19.11 30.41
C HIS A 690 17.60 -18.59 31.84
N ASP A 691 17.95 -17.32 32.02
CA ASP A 691 18.23 -16.71 33.35
C ASP A 691 16.96 -16.40 34.17
N GLN A 692 15.97 -17.29 34.18
CA GLN A 692 14.80 -17.20 35.07
C GLN A 692 15.08 -17.69 36.50
N SER A 693 16.23 -18.33 36.74
CA SER A 693 16.64 -18.86 38.06
C SER A 693 17.32 -17.84 38.99
N CYS A 694 17.75 -16.69 38.47
CA CYS A 694 18.68 -15.78 39.15
C CYS A 694 18.10 -14.37 39.43
N VAL A 695 16.81 -14.27 39.77
CA VAL A 695 16.18 -12.99 40.16
C VAL A 695 16.03 -12.89 41.67
N SER A 696 16.84 -12.03 42.30
CA SER A 696 16.65 -11.66 43.72
C SER A 696 15.41 -10.75 43.88
N PRO A 697 14.60 -10.91 44.95
CA PRO A 697 13.39 -10.13 45.15
C PRO A 697 13.73 -8.69 45.59
N GLY A 698 13.68 -7.74 44.64
CA GLY A 698 13.83 -6.30 44.95
C GLY A 698 14.12 -5.38 43.76
N GLY A 699 14.63 -5.90 42.64
CA GLY A 699 14.91 -5.08 41.45
C GLY A 699 13.69 -4.94 40.51
N PRO A 700 13.43 -3.74 39.94
CA PRO A 700 12.42 -3.59 38.88
C PRO A 700 12.96 -4.18 37.57
N GLY A 701 12.75 -5.49 37.38
CA GLY A 701 13.12 -6.22 36.16
C GLY A 701 12.26 -5.82 34.96
N VAL A 702 12.51 -4.64 34.39
CA VAL A 702 11.79 -4.12 33.22
C VAL A 702 12.19 -4.90 31.97
N GLN A 703 11.49 -6.01 31.71
CA GLN A 703 11.37 -6.56 30.36
C GLN A 703 10.70 -5.51 29.48
N ASN A 704 11.49 -4.71 28.76
CA ASN A 704 10.95 -3.63 27.92
C ASN A 704 10.24 -4.25 26.69
N PRO A 705 8.90 -4.19 26.59
CA PRO A 705 8.17 -4.86 25.51
C PRO A 705 8.42 -4.22 24.14
N ALA A 706 8.85 -2.96 24.09
CA ALA A 706 9.27 -2.31 22.85
C ALA A 706 10.54 -2.96 22.30
N LEU A 707 11.54 -3.22 23.16
CA LEU A 707 12.81 -3.83 22.77
C LEU A 707 12.63 -5.27 22.25
N PHE A 708 11.72 -6.06 22.85
CA PHE A 708 11.35 -7.38 22.30
C PHE A 708 10.70 -7.25 20.91
N SER A 709 9.80 -6.29 20.73
CA SER A 709 9.15 -6.02 19.43
C SER A 709 10.15 -5.55 18.34
N GLU A 710 11.17 -4.79 18.73
CA GLU A 710 12.26 -4.37 17.85
C GLU A 710 13.14 -5.56 17.44
N ILE A 711 13.54 -6.43 18.37
CA ILE A 711 14.33 -7.64 18.08
C ILE A 711 13.56 -8.60 17.16
N ALA A 712 12.32 -8.95 17.51
CA ALA A 712 11.47 -9.82 16.69
C ALA A 712 11.23 -9.24 15.27
N SER A 713 11.16 -7.91 15.15
CA SER A 713 11.07 -7.23 13.86
C SER A 713 12.39 -7.18 13.08
N ALA A 714 13.55 -7.16 13.75
CA ALA A 714 14.86 -7.24 13.12
C ALA A 714 15.09 -8.67 12.60
N GLU A 715 14.84 -9.68 13.44
CA GLU A 715 14.88 -11.10 13.06
C GLU A 715 13.96 -11.40 11.86
N MET A 716 12.72 -10.89 11.86
CA MET A 716 11.82 -11.04 10.71
C MET A 716 12.35 -10.35 9.44
N SER A 717 12.99 -9.19 9.57
CA SER A 717 13.57 -8.47 8.41
C SER A 717 14.74 -9.23 7.78
N LEU A 718 15.55 -9.88 8.60
CA LEU A 718 16.68 -10.71 8.16
C LEU A 718 16.19 -12.00 7.50
N HIS A 719 15.21 -12.70 8.10
CA HIS A 719 14.58 -13.87 7.48
C HIS A 719 13.89 -13.52 6.15
N ALA A 720 13.26 -12.35 6.05
CA ALA A 720 12.69 -11.88 4.79
C ALA A 720 13.77 -11.69 3.71
N ILE A 721 14.91 -11.05 4.04
CA ILE A 721 16.05 -10.93 3.11
C ILE A 721 16.57 -12.31 2.70
N TYR A 722 16.82 -13.20 3.67
CA TYR A 722 17.35 -14.56 3.46
C TYR A 722 16.47 -15.38 2.51
N LEU A 723 15.15 -15.39 2.73
CA LEU A 723 14.19 -16.08 1.85
C LEU A 723 14.18 -15.50 0.43
N HIS A 724 14.30 -14.17 0.26
CA HIS A 724 14.41 -13.57 -1.08
C HIS A 724 15.75 -13.90 -1.76
N GLN A 725 16.84 -14.03 -0.99
CA GLN A 725 18.16 -14.44 -1.51
C GLN A 725 18.14 -15.90 -1.99
N LEU A 726 17.57 -16.82 -1.18
CA LEU A 726 17.35 -18.21 -1.59
C LEU A 726 16.46 -18.30 -2.85
N HIS A 727 15.38 -17.53 -2.91
CA HIS A 727 14.48 -17.51 -4.06
C HIS A 727 15.19 -17.05 -5.34
N GLN A 728 16.01 -16.00 -5.27
CA GLN A 728 16.81 -15.54 -6.41
C GLN A 728 17.86 -16.57 -6.85
N GLN A 729 18.50 -17.27 -5.90
CA GLN A 729 19.46 -18.34 -6.20
C GLN A 729 18.79 -19.53 -6.91
N GLN A 730 17.58 -19.94 -6.47
CA GLN A 730 16.79 -20.97 -7.15
C GLN A 730 16.37 -20.55 -8.57
N GLN A 731 15.93 -19.29 -8.77
CA GLN A 731 15.63 -18.77 -10.11
C GLN A 731 16.85 -18.84 -11.04
N GLN A 732 18.04 -18.47 -10.54
CA GLN A 732 19.28 -18.50 -11.32
C GLN A 732 19.70 -19.94 -11.71
N GLN A 733 19.61 -20.89 -10.77
CA GLN A 733 19.89 -22.30 -11.07
C GLN A 733 18.92 -22.89 -12.10
N GLN A 734 17.62 -22.55 -12.02
CA GLN A 734 16.64 -22.97 -13.03
C GLN A 734 16.91 -22.35 -14.41
N GLN A 735 17.37 -21.09 -14.48
CA GLN A 735 17.76 -20.48 -15.76
C GLN A 735 19.02 -21.12 -16.34
N GLN A 736 20.03 -21.46 -15.52
CA GLN A 736 21.22 -22.17 -15.99
C GLN A 736 20.88 -23.58 -16.52
N GLN A 737 20.03 -24.34 -15.81
CA GLN A 737 19.55 -25.65 -16.28
C GLN A 737 18.68 -25.58 -17.55
N GLN A 738 18.16 -24.41 -17.92
CA GLN A 738 17.45 -24.17 -19.19
C GLN A 738 18.34 -23.55 -20.28
N GLN A 739 19.61 -23.26 -19.97
CA GLN A 739 20.59 -22.68 -20.92
C GLN A 739 21.77 -23.60 -21.23
N GLU A 740 21.91 -24.75 -20.56
CA GLU A 740 22.72 -25.86 -21.06
C GLU A 740 22.18 -26.30 -22.45
N PRO A 741 22.98 -26.23 -23.53
CA PRO A 741 22.59 -26.80 -24.81
C PRO A 741 22.51 -28.33 -24.70
N TRP A 742 21.76 -28.98 -25.61
CA TRP A 742 21.69 -30.44 -25.68
C TRP A 742 23.03 -31.06 -26.13
N GLY A 743 23.96 -31.20 -25.19
CA GLY A 743 25.25 -31.86 -25.36
C GLY A 743 25.15 -33.38 -25.19
N GLU A 744 25.03 -34.07 -26.32
CA GLU A 744 25.32 -35.50 -26.55
C GLU A 744 24.85 -36.52 -25.48
N THR A 745 23.74 -37.18 -25.81
CA THR A 745 23.22 -38.33 -25.06
C THR A 745 24.19 -39.52 -25.05
N SER A 746 24.66 -39.87 -23.84
CA SER A 746 24.91 -41.25 -23.38
C SER A 746 25.57 -42.23 -24.36
N ALA A 747 26.90 -42.29 -24.36
CA ALA A 747 27.66 -43.45 -24.84
C ALA A 747 28.15 -44.29 -23.64
N THR A 748 27.68 -45.53 -23.51
CA THR A 748 28.12 -46.48 -22.48
C THR A 748 29.54 -47.00 -22.78
N PRO A 749 30.37 -47.29 -21.76
CA PRO A 749 31.76 -47.70 -21.97
C PRO A 749 31.88 -49.16 -22.41
N LEU A 750 32.75 -49.41 -23.40
CA LEU A 750 33.22 -50.74 -23.79
C LEU A 750 34.76 -50.79 -23.74
N PRO A 751 35.37 -51.97 -23.47
CA PRO A 751 36.76 -52.06 -23.04
C PRO A 751 37.81 -51.95 -24.17
N ARG A 752 39.02 -51.51 -23.81
CA ARG A 752 40.19 -51.39 -24.71
C ARG A 752 40.72 -52.77 -25.14
N LEU A 753 41.13 -52.89 -26.41
CA LEU A 753 41.81 -54.08 -26.96
C LEU A 753 42.93 -53.69 -27.97
N TRP A 754 44.10 -53.31 -27.44
CA TRP A 754 45.42 -53.25 -28.13
C TRP A 754 45.53 -52.35 -29.42
N PRO A 755 46.68 -52.28 -30.13
CA PRO A 755 47.73 -51.30 -29.86
C PRO A 755 47.97 -50.25 -30.98
N SER A 756 48.74 -49.21 -30.64
CA SER A 756 49.20 -48.13 -31.54
C SER A 756 50.32 -48.54 -32.50
N PRO A 757 50.55 -47.74 -33.57
CA PRO A 757 51.89 -47.52 -34.09
C PRO A 757 52.28 -46.02 -34.24
N GLN A 758 53.32 -45.65 -33.47
CA GLN A 758 54.46 -44.74 -33.82
C GLN A 758 54.27 -43.24 -34.16
N ARG A 759 55.39 -42.51 -33.96
CA ARG A 759 55.66 -41.05 -34.05
C ARG A 759 56.60 -40.79 -35.26
N PRO A 760 56.75 -39.57 -35.83
CA PRO A 760 57.56 -38.44 -35.29
C PRO A 760 56.76 -37.10 -35.24
N LEU A 761 57.12 -35.96 -34.60
CA LEU A 761 58.33 -35.09 -34.57
C LEU A 761 58.55 -34.34 -35.93
N THR A 762 58.82 -33.01 -36.04
CA THR A 762 59.03 -31.94 -35.03
C THR A 762 58.45 -30.53 -35.43
N PRO A 763 59.14 -29.35 -35.46
CA PRO A 763 58.65 -28.08 -34.87
C PRO A 763 58.24 -27.01 -35.94
N GLU A 764 58.25 -25.65 -35.85
CA GLU A 764 58.92 -24.60 -35.03
C GLU A 764 58.08 -23.28 -34.97
N ASP A 765 58.10 -22.58 -33.82
CA ASP A 765 58.14 -21.11 -33.55
C ASP A 765 57.24 -20.07 -34.32
N GLU A 766 57.05 -18.81 -33.92
CA GLU A 766 57.63 -17.98 -32.83
C GLU A 766 56.59 -16.98 -32.22
N THR A 767 56.97 -16.27 -31.15
CA THR A 767 56.17 -15.26 -30.44
C THR A 767 56.16 -13.87 -31.10
N LEU A 768 55.19 -13.01 -30.77
CA LEU A 768 55.47 -11.70 -30.16
C LEU A 768 54.23 -10.98 -29.59
N THR A 769 54.46 -9.89 -28.86
CA THR A 769 53.50 -9.20 -27.96
C THR A 769 53.64 -7.68 -27.99
N TRP A 770 52.64 -6.98 -27.44
CA TRP A 770 52.69 -5.70 -26.68
C TRP A 770 51.70 -4.57 -27.04
N HIS A 771 51.27 -3.96 -25.94
CA HIS A 771 50.32 -2.87 -25.69
C HIS A 771 50.71 -1.51 -26.29
N SER A 772 49.71 -0.62 -26.46
CA SER A 772 49.65 0.76 -25.92
C SER A 772 48.22 1.30 -26.16
N ASP A 773 47.49 1.89 -25.21
CA ASP A 773 47.66 3.16 -24.47
C ASP A 773 47.57 4.44 -25.34
N GLY A 774 46.82 5.45 -24.86
CA GLY A 774 46.95 6.84 -25.34
C GLY A 774 45.68 7.65 -25.65
N THR A 775 45.15 8.35 -24.64
CA THR A 775 44.62 9.75 -24.65
C THR A 775 43.81 10.35 -25.82
N SER A 776 42.72 11.07 -25.46
CA SER A 776 42.02 12.10 -26.27
C SER A 776 42.89 13.40 -26.40
N PRO A 777 42.56 14.46 -27.20
CA PRO A 777 41.25 15.16 -27.19
C PRO A 777 40.77 15.92 -28.48
N ALA A 778 39.61 16.58 -28.32
CA ALA A 778 39.26 17.93 -28.85
C ALA A 778 38.59 18.16 -30.24
N SER A 779 37.62 19.09 -30.18
CA SER A 779 37.32 20.21 -31.09
C SER A 779 36.72 20.04 -32.51
N SER A 780 35.47 20.54 -32.62
CA SER A 780 35.01 21.61 -33.54
C SER A 780 34.77 21.38 -35.04
N SER A 781 33.47 21.36 -35.39
CA SER A 781 32.79 22.23 -36.39
C SER A 781 33.08 22.16 -37.91
N SER A 782 32.00 21.82 -38.63
CA SER A 782 31.45 22.56 -39.81
C SER A 782 31.92 22.25 -41.24
N SER A 783 31.11 22.75 -42.19
CA SER A 783 31.26 22.76 -43.67
C SER A 783 31.22 21.42 -44.44
N SER A 784 30.03 21.14 -44.97
CA SER A 784 29.73 20.50 -46.27
C SER A 784 30.36 21.28 -47.47
N PRO A 785 30.21 20.94 -48.78
CA PRO A 785 29.23 19.99 -49.38
C PRO A 785 29.62 19.20 -50.67
N ARG A 786 28.62 18.42 -51.17
CA ARG A 786 28.24 18.18 -52.60
C ARG A 786 29.01 17.18 -53.50
N GLN A 787 28.19 16.29 -54.11
CA GLN A 787 28.19 15.85 -55.54
C GLN A 787 29.33 14.92 -56.03
N GLN A 788 29.15 14.00 -57.01
CA GLN A 788 27.95 13.60 -57.78
C GLN A 788 28.05 12.16 -58.39
N TRP A 789 26.95 11.39 -58.28
CA TRP A 789 26.42 10.37 -59.23
C TRP A 789 27.26 9.10 -59.62
N GLY A 790 26.54 8.06 -60.11
CA GLY A 790 27.07 6.74 -60.56
C GLY A 790 27.40 6.69 -62.07
N PRO A 791 27.07 5.61 -62.86
CA PRO A 791 25.87 4.75 -62.72
C PRO A 791 25.97 3.25 -63.19
N LYS A 792 24.81 2.55 -63.20
CA LYS A 792 24.46 1.26 -63.90
C LYS A 792 25.08 -0.06 -63.37
N GLY A 793 24.35 -1.19 -63.33
CA GLY A 793 22.89 -1.40 -63.52
C GLY A 793 22.44 -2.87 -63.76
N ALA A 794 21.13 -3.13 -63.54
CA ALA A 794 20.36 -4.36 -63.83
C ALA A 794 20.73 -5.63 -63.00
N SER A 795 19.79 -6.51 -62.57
CA SER A 795 18.32 -6.65 -62.77
C SER A 795 17.68 -7.25 -61.48
N ASN A 796 16.39 -7.59 -61.32
CA ASN A 796 15.25 -7.71 -62.24
C ASN A 796 13.88 -7.49 -61.52
N LEU A 797 12.76 -7.73 -62.22
CA LEU A 797 11.33 -7.58 -61.82
C LEU A 797 10.51 -8.76 -62.43
N PRO A 798 9.14 -8.84 -62.44
CA PRO A 798 8.06 -7.93 -61.97
C PRO A 798 7.02 -8.66 -61.04
N LEU A 799 5.78 -8.24 -60.72
CA LEU A 799 4.89 -7.08 -61.00
C LEU A 799 4.40 -6.54 -59.61
N GLY A 800 3.82 -5.35 -59.39
CA GLY A 800 3.25 -4.31 -60.26
C GLY A 800 1.71 -4.21 -60.09
N GLY A 801 1.08 -3.08 -59.75
CA GLY A 801 1.61 -1.77 -59.27
C GLY A 801 0.58 -0.63 -59.42
N TRP A 802 0.87 0.53 -58.80
CA TRP A 802 0.29 1.88 -59.07
C TRP A 802 -1.18 2.15 -58.64
N GLN A 803 -1.62 3.38 -58.33
CA GLN A 803 -0.94 4.70 -58.32
C GLN A 803 -1.57 5.64 -57.24
N GLU A 804 -0.75 6.42 -56.53
CA GLU A 804 -1.12 7.73 -55.93
C GLU A 804 -0.90 8.83 -57.00
N GLU A 805 -1.20 10.13 -56.90
CA GLU A 805 -1.20 11.09 -55.79
C GLU A 805 -1.80 12.43 -56.29
N GLU A 806 -2.10 13.39 -55.40
CA GLU A 806 -1.90 14.87 -55.49
C GLU A 806 -2.10 15.73 -56.79
N ASN A 807 -2.42 17.05 -56.78
CA ASN A 807 -2.77 18.05 -55.75
C ASN A 807 -3.43 19.32 -56.40
N VAL A 808 -3.58 20.40 -55.61
CA VAL A 808 -3.77 21.83 -55.96
C VAL A 808 -5.22 22.35 -56.10
N GLN A 809 -5.45 23.50 -55.46
CA GLN A 809 -6.73 24.23 -55.36
C GLN A 809 -6.84 25.38 -56.38
N MET A 810 -8.06 25.67 -56.83
CA MET A 810 -8.55 27.04 -57.07
C MET A 810 -10.08 27.08 -56.92
N GLU A 811 -10.60 27.99 -56.09
CA GLU A 811 -12.02 28.37 -56.14
C GLU A 811 -12.28 29.36 -57.30
N PRO A 812 -13.52 29.47 -57.79
CA PRO A 812 -14.35 30.56 -57.27
C PRO A 812 -15.85 30.24 -57.07
N VAL A 813 -16.36 30.65 -55.90
CA VAL A 813 -17.66 31.35 -55.70
C VAL A 813 -18.89 30.89 -56.51
N SER A 814 -19.85 30.20 -55.86
CA SER A 814 -21.26 30.66 -55.77
C SER A 814 -22.16 29.81 -54.85
N ASN A 815 -23.09 30.48 -54.16
CA ASN A 815 -24.17 29.94 -53.32
C ASN A 815 -25.45 29.67 -54.17
N PRO A 816 -26.56 29.14 -53.59
CA PRO A 816 -26.72 28.05 -52.61
C PRO A 816 -27.78 27.01 -53.07
N GLY A 817 -28.06 25.95 -52.30
CA GLY A 817 -29.16 25.03 -52.63
C GLY A 817 -29.59 24.07 -51.50
N SER A 818 -30.87 24.17 -51.13
CA SER A 818 -31.64 23.34 -50.18
C SER A 818 -31.41 21.81 -50.24
N GLY A 819 -31.40 21.17 -49.06
CA GLY A 819 -31.41 19.72 -48.85
C GLY A 819 -31.51 19.37 -47.37
#